data_AF-A0A2B4S0A1-F1
#
_entry.id   AF-A0A2B4S0A1-F1
#
_cell.length_a   1.000
_cell.length_b   1.000
_cell.length_c   1.000
_cell.angle_alpha   90.00
_cell.angle_beta   90.00
_cell.angle_gamma   90.00
#
_symmetry.space_group_name_H-M   'P 1'
#
loop_
_entity.id
_entity.type
_entity.pdbx_description
1 polymer ?
#
loop_
_entity_poly.entity_id
_entity_poly.type
_entity_poly.pdbx_seq_one_letter_code
_entity_poly.pdbx_strand_id
1 'polypeptide(L)'
;MAFHLCIDVSDVDRPERTAQDDIHLIHVQFHGTGQNDFNVEYEKHKSTLLTEYLRKRDGPDFHENLMKLTFNITPVEDANNFCLSVLERGIFCRQRSYLYLGHSDEQLRKKSCYFIAATHKEIHGLLSQFGDFSDEKNLARRARKIAMLFSPLTKTVKLAERDYKVEPDVTGGVFYSYTFTDGCGFMSVKFASEVQNVLNLDYKPSAVHVRYRGNEGMLVLKEDLKDVKVQFHNSMQKFRDPDGKKPEVLNFVNVMDYSSPYVNGYLNSRMIMLLEERGVSAQNLEALQDGYHELLEGICRKTSEYFLQLKGKFDLLKEIQDKGIDDDIRKHLQHLQRWELEEMERASFTRVLVPNSREVFAVCDPLNKLNYAKISAAAAHPILTVTSKLKRTNPSKEVKDREEMEQYFATHSDHTVKEIEQAYMQCAMTSGPSSKPCRHLSKMLYRATTLGEDLQNLKNELNSMEPGKPSGSLPTYHDPKHINKDSDTKHEKSAINEASREQVSPTRNQSTRLTVPLDSYDSGSGDSCRRGDKIWRKIDDKAKEFVHHVSGVHRPAKTARDDIHLIHVQFHGTGQNDFKVEYEKHQSTLLTEYLRKRDGPDYHENLMKLTFNITPVEDANNFCRSVLERGIFCRQRSYFYLGHSDEQLAKKSCYFIAATHKEIYGLLSQFGDFSDEKNLARRARKIATLFPPFTKTVKLSENDYKVEPDVTGGVFSSYTFTDGCGFMSVKFASEVQNVLNLDYKPSAVHVRYRGNEGMLVLKEDLKEVKVQFHNSMQKFRDPDGKKPEVLNFVNVMDYSSPYVSGYLNSRMIMLLEERGVSAQNLEALQDGYHELLEGICLKTSEYFLQLKGEFDLLKEIQDRGINDGIRKHLQRLQRWELEEMERASFTRVLVPNSREVFAVCDPLNKLNNGECYFNPTVAGDKTESFTAGQKFVVMRSQCYHPGDVRVLKMTDKREGYEKLRDCLVLPVKASRAHAFECFGGNVGGNKFFVSWDRSILPSRKEKPCNYSLSIAAKISAAAAHPILTVTSKLKRTNPSKEVKDREEMEQYFATYSDHTLKEIEQAYMQCAMTSGPSSKQCRHLSKMLYRATTLGEDLQNLKNELNSMEPGKPSGSLPTYHDPKHMNKDSDTKHKKSAISEASRKQVSPKRNQSTMLTVRLDSCDSGSGDSCRHGDKIWRKIDEKAKEFVHRMQR
;
A
#
# COMPACT_ATOMS: atom_id res chain seq x y z
N MET A 1 -7.00 -43.31 -18.35
CA MET A 1 -6.77 -41.85 -18.28
C MET A 1 -5.74 -41.50 -19.34
N ALA A 2 -5.86 -40.35 -20.02
CA ALA A 2 -4.76 -39.84 -20.82
C ALA A 2 -3.73 -39.19 -19.88
N PHE A 3 -2.44 -39.48 -20.08
CA PHE A 3 -1.34 -38.83 -19.36
C PHE A 3 -1.29 -37.33 -19.68
N HIS A 4 -0.65 -36.51 -18.83
CA HIS A 4 -0.58 -35.06 -19.10
C HIS A 4 0.23 -34.78 -20.38
N LEU A 5 1.39 -35.43 -20.50
CA LEU A 5 2.32 -35.30 -21.62
C LEU A 5 2.95 -36.65 -21.98
N CYS A 6 3.34 -36.77 -23.25
CA CYS A 6 4.19 -37.85 -23.76
C CYS A 6 5.54 -37.23 -24.13
N ILE A 7 6.62 -37.67 -23.48
CA ILE A 7 7.98 -37.15 -23.70
C ILE A 7 8.81 -38.22 -24.39
N ASP A 8 9.31 -37.88 -25.58
CA ASP A 8 10.35 -38.65 -26.26
C ASP A 8 11.73 -38.20 -25.76
N VAL A 9 12.67 -39.14 -25.65
CA VAL A 9 14.05 -38.92 -25.21
C VAL A 9 15.06 -39.60 -26.14
N SER A 10 14.62 -40.00 -27.34
CA SER A 10 15.44 -40.69 -28.33
C SER A 10 16.65 -39.88 -28.81
N ASP A 11 16.50 -38.55 -28.84
CA ASP A 11 17.52 -37.59 -29.34
C ASP A 11 18.39 -36.97 -28.23
N VAL A 12 18.29 -37.45 -26.98
CA VAL A 12 19.05 -36.90 -25.83
C VAL A 12 20.29 -37.74 -25.57
N ASP A 13 21.47 -37.17 -25.86
CA ASP A 13 22.76 -37.83 -25.62
C ASP A 13 22.91 -38.30 -24.17
N ARG A 14 23.19 -39.59 -24.00
CA ARG A 14 23.34 -40.22 -22.69
C ARG A 14 24.80 -40.12 -22.24
N PRO A 15 25.10 -39.57 -21.04
CA PRO A 15 26.49 -39.40 -20.60
C PRO A 15 27.22 -40.74 -20.47
N GLU A 16 28.48 -40.77 -20.90
CA GLU A 16 29.36 -41.94 -20.77
C GLU A 16 29.53 -42.33 -19.28
N ARG A 17 29.51 -43.64 -18.99
CA ARG A 17 29.67 -44.18 -17.62
C ARG A 17 31.07 -43.90 -17.07
N THR A 18 31.24 -42.71 -16.49
CA THR A 18 32.49 -42.21 -15.93
C THR A 18 32.42 -42.29 -14.39
N ALA A 19 33.26 -43.15 -13.81
CA ALA A 19 33.25 -43.56 -12.40
C ALA A 19 31.99 -44.32 -11.93
N GLN A 20 32.14 -45.09 -10.85
CA GLN A 20 31.17 -46.12 -10.44
C GLN A 20 30.00 -45.60 -9.58
N ASP A 21 30.01 -44.31 -9.22
CA ASP A 21 29.04 -43.65 -8.33
C ASP A 21 28.25 -42.49 -9.00
N ASP A 22 28.58 -42.09 -10.23
CA ASP A 22 28.03 -40.91 -10.89
C ASP A 22 26.69 -41.19 -11.61
N ILE A 23 25.60 -41.13 -10.84
CA ILE A 23 24.25 -41.37 -11.32
C ILE A 23 23.68 -40.12 -11.98
N HIS A 24 23.12 -40.29 -13.17
CA HIS A 24 22.43 -39.24 -13.92
C HIS A 24 20.94 -39.59 -14.04
N LEU A 25 20.07 -38.59 -13.85
CA LEU A 25 18.61 -38.73 -13.98
C LEU A 25 18.10 -37.88 -15.13
N ILE A 26 17.01 -38.32 -15.75
CA ILE A 26 16.26 -37.49 -16.70
C ILE A 26 15.67 -36.32 -15.91
N HIS A 27 16.06 -35.10 -16.29
CA HIS A 27 15.53 -33.86 -15.75
C HIS A 27 14.69 -33.17 -16.81
N VAL A 28 13.39 -33.00 -16.52
CA VAL A 28 12.46 -32.25 -17.36
C VAL A 28 12.26 -30.88 -16.74
N GLN A 29 12.60 -29.83 -17.50
CA GLN A 29 12.42 -28.44 -17.09
C GLN A 29 11.27 -27.83 -17.89
N PHE A 30 10.18 -27.46 -17.22
CA PHE A 30 9.06 -26.76 -17.83
C PHE A 30 9.28 -25.25 -17.81
N HIS A 31 9.08 -24.60 -18.95
CA HIS A 31 9.24 -23.16 -19.14
C HIS A 31 7.92 -22.46 -19.48
N GLY A 32 6.94 -23.24 -19.96
CA GLY A 32 5.56 -22.84 -20.23
C GLY A 32 4.61 -24.00 -19.99
N THR A 33 3.38 -23.89 -20.48
CA THR A 33 2.30 -24.87 -20.27
C THR A 33 1.86 -25.58 -21.56
N GLY A 34 2.47 -25.24 -22.70
CA GLY A 34 2.25 -25.85 -24.00
C GLY A 34 2.86 -27.25 -24.13
N GLN A 35 2.42 -27.98 -25.16
CA GLN A 35 2.74 -29.40 -25.32
C GLN A 35 4.22 -29.70 -25.58
N ASN A 36 5.00 -28.68 -25.97
CA ASN A 36 6.45 -28.75 -26.22
C ASN A 36 7.24 -27.75 -25.35
N ASP A 37 6.65 -27.13 -24.33
CA ASP A 37 7.26 -26.02 -23.56
C ASP A 37 8.22 -26.52 -22.46
N PHE A 38 9.06 -27.49 -22.78
CA PHE A 38 10.00 -28.11 -21.86
C PHE A 38 11.33 -28.48 -22.52
N ASN A 39 12.40 -28.42 -21.75
CA ASN A 39 13.69 -29.01 -22.10
C ASN A 39 13.92 -30.30 -21.32
N VAL A 40 14.67 -31.23 -21.90
CA VAL A 40 15.06 -32.51 -21.27
C VAL A 40 16.57 -32.66 -21.30
N GLU A 41 17.16 -32.94 -20.15
CA GLU A 41 18.61 -33.18 -20.01
C GLU A 41 18.91 -34.31 -19.02
N TYR A 42 20.16 -34.78 -18.97
CA TYR A 42 20.63 -35.70 -17.94
C TYR A 42 21.38 -34.92 -16.84
N GLU A 43 20.72 -34.73 -15.68
CA GLU A 43 21.34 -34.05 -14.53
C GLU A 43 22.04 -35.07 -13.61
N LYS A 44 23.26 -34.72 -13.17
CA LYS A 44 23.98 -35.49 -12.15
C LYS A 44 23.27 -35.44 -10.81
N HIS A 45 22.78 -36.59 -10.36
CA HIS A 45 21.98 -36.75 -9.13
C HIS A 45 22.87 -36.99 -7.91
N LYS A 46 22.68 -36.19 -6.86
CA LYS A 46 23.28 -36.42 -5.55
C LYS A 46 22.48 -37.49 -4.80
N SER A 47 23.12 -38.59 -4.41
CA SER A 47 22.51 -39.64 -3.58
C SER A 47 21.68 -39.08 -2.42
N THR A 48 20.50 -39.64 -2.22
CA THR A 48 19.59 -39.38 -1.08
C THR A 48 19.35 -40.69 -0.32
N LEU A 49 18.77 -40.61 0.88
CA LEU A 49 18.40 -41.80 1.66
C LEU A 49 17.46 -42.73 0.87
N LEU A 50 16.54 -42.16 0.10
CA LEU A 50 15.64 -42.89 -0.77
C LEU A 50 16.37 -43.56 -1.94
N THR A 51 17.28 -42.86 -2.63
CA THR A 51 17.96 -43.44 -3.80
C THR A 51 19.05 -44.44 -3.44
N GLU A 52 19.67 -44.35 -2.27
CA GLU A 52 20.54 -45.44 -1.75
C GLU A 52 19.74 -46.73 -1.49
N TYR A 53 18.52 -46.61 -0.93
CA TYR A 53 17.64 -47.75 -0.73
C TYR A 53 17.20 -48.36 -2.07
N LEU A 54 16.76 -47.54 -3.03
CA LEU A 54 16.38 -47.99 -4.36
C LEU A 54 17.54 -48.67 -5.09
N ARG A 55 18.77 -48.12 -5.03
CA ARG A 55 19.97 -48.76 -5.61
C ARG A 55 20.26 -50.15 -5.07
N LYS A 56 19.98 -50.38 -3.78
CA LYS A 56 20.18 -51.69 -3.14
C LYS A 56 19.00 -52.66 -3.30
N ARG A 57 17.78 -52.15 -3.51
CA ARG A 57 16.59 -52.98 -3.76
C ARG A 57 16.46 -53.38 -5.23
N ASP A 58 16.67 -52.42 -6.13
CA ASP A 58 16.38 -52.52 -7.57
C ASP A 58 17.64 -52.63 -8.44
N GLY A 59 18.83 -52.59 -7.84
CA GLY A 59 20.12 -52.73 -8.51
C GLY A 59 20.69 -51.41 -9.08
N PRO A 60 21.78 -51.47 -9.85
CA PRO A 60 22.47 -50.27 -10.36
C PRO A 60 21.58 -49.42 -11.27
N ASP A 61 20.68 -50.05 -12.03
CA ASP A 61 19.82 -49.39 -13.01
C ASP A 61 18.51 -48.83 -12.42
N PHE A 62 18.37 -48.75 -11.08
CA PHE A 62 17.20 -48.15 -10.41
C PHE A 62 16.88 -46.72 -10.88
N HIS A 63 17.92 -45.98 -11.30
CA HIS A 63 17.84 -44.61 -11.78
C HIS A 63 17.03 -44.49 -13.07
N GLU A 64 16.91 -45.56 -13.86
CA GLU A 64 16.09 -45.63 -15.07
C GLU A 64 14.58 -45.54 -14.79
N ASN A 65 14.17 -45.77 -13.55
CA ASN A 65 12.79 -45.63 -13.11
C ASN A 65 12.50 -44.27 -12.47
N LEU A 66 13.49 -43.36 -12.36
CA LEU A 66 13.36 -42.11 -11.62
C LEU A 66 13.59 -40.90 -12.54
N MET A 67 12.78 -39.86 -12.36
CA MET A 67 12.82 -38.62 -13.14
C MET A 67 12.75 -37.43 -12.18
N LYS A 68 13.41 -36.33 -12.52
CA LYS A 68 13.28 -35.04 -11.82
C LYS A 68 12.48 -34.08 -12.70
N LEU A 69 11.58 -33.31 -12.11
CA LEU A 69 10.86 -32.22 -12.76
C LEU A 69 11.22 -30.89 -12.09
N THR A 70 11.31 -29.81 -12.85
CA THR A 70 11.33 -28.42 -12.36
C THR A 70 10.31 -27.58 -13.10
N PHE A 71 9.54 -26.78 -12.37
CA PHE A 71 8.51 -25.89 -12.91
C PHE A 71 9.01 -24.43 -12.91
N ASN A 72 9.71 -24.04 -13.97
CA ASN A 72 10.24 -22.69 -14.20
C ASN A 72 9.25 -21.82 -15.01
N ILE A 73 7.98 -21.84 -14.61
CA ILE A 73 6.87 -21.17 -15.30
C ILE A 73 6.55 -19.84 -14.59
N THR A 74 6.21 -18.80 -15.36
CA THR A 74 5.72 -17.52 -14.83
C THR A 74 4.40 -17.12 -15.51
N PRO A 75 3.42 -16.59 -14.76
CA PRO A 75 3.41 -16.33 -13.31
C PRO A 75 3.32 -17.61 -12.46
N VAL A 76 3.44 -17.42 -11.14
CA VAL A 76 3.42 -18.51 -10.15
C VAL A 76 2.07 -19.24 -10.06
N GLU A 77 0.95 -18.58 -10.39
CA GLU A 77 -0.38 -19.20 -10.34
C GLU A 77 -0.60 -20.17 -11.51
N ASP A 78 -0.23 -19.75 -12.72
CA ASP A 78 -0.21 -20.61 -13.91
C ASP A 78 0.78 -21.77 -13.71
N ALA A 79 1.94 -21.50 -13.08
CA ALA A 79 2.88 -22.54 -12.66
C ALA A 79 2.30 -23.53 -11.65
N ASN A 80 1.56 -23.07 -10.63
CA ASN A 80 0.97 -23.93 -9.60
C ASN A 80 -0.17 -24.78 -10.17
N ASN A 81 -1.02 -24.22 -11.05
CA ASN A 81 -2.11 -24.93 -11.71
C ASN A 81 -1.59 -25.98 -12.70
N PHE A 82 -0.59 -25.64 -13.51
CA PHE A 82 0.07 -26.58 -14.41
C PHE A 82 0.82 -27.67 -13.62
N CYS A 83 1.57 -27.29 -12.59
CA CYS A 83 2.24 -28.23 -11.68
C CYS A 83 1.24 -29.25 -11.13
N LEU A 84 0.15 -28.80 -10.51
CA LEU A 84 -0.88 -29.68 -9.95
C LEU A 84 -1.41 -30.68 -11.01
N SER A 85 -1.73 -30.21 -12.22
CA SER A 85 -2.19 -31.06 -13.33
C SER A 85 -1.16 -32.11 -13.79
N VAL A 86 0.14 -31.78 -13.71
CA VAL A 86 1.25 -32.73 -13.98
C VAL A 86 1.40 -33.74 -12.85
N LEU A 87 1.27 -33.33 -11.58
CA LEU A 87 1.30 -34.23 -10.41
C LEU A 87 0.15 -35.25 -10.45
N GLU A 88 -1.08 -34.77 -10.69
CA GLU A 88 -2.29 -35.59 -10.69
C GLU A 88 -2.26 -36.68 -11.76
N ARG A 89 -1.82 -36.33 -12.98
CA ARG A 89 -2.01 -37.16 -14.20
C ARG A 89 -0.75 -37.92 -14.65
N GLY A 90 0.43 -37.52 -14.20
CA GLY A 90 1.70 -38.15 -14.59
C GLY A 90 2.18 -37.83 -16.00
N ILE A 91 3.41 -38.28 -16.27
CA ILE A 91 4.11 -38.15 -17.56
C ILE A 91 4.31 -39.55 -18.17
N PHE A 92 4.08 -39.71 -19.46
CA PHE A 92 4.45 -40.91 -20.21
C PHE A 92 5.80 -40.70 -20.90
N CYS A 93 6.77 -41.58 -20.65
CA CYS A 93 8.13 -41.48 -21.18
C CYS A 93 8.76 -42.88 -21.23
N ARG A 94 9.61 -43.20 -22.22
CA ARG A 94 10.29 -44.52 -22.34
C ARG A 94 9.34 -45.73 -22.24
N GLN A 95 8.14 -45.64 -22.82
CA GLN A 95 7.06 -46.63 -22.71
C GLN A 95 6.57 -46.93 -21.27
N ARG A 96 6.85 -46.04 -20.31
CA ARG A 96 6.49 -46.16 -18.89
C ARG A 96 5.72 -44.92 -18.41
N SER A 97 4.94 -45.11 -17.36
CA SER A 97 4.17 -44.03 -16.70
C SER A 97 4.90 -43.57 -15.44
N TYR A 98 5.30 -42.30 -15.41
CA TYR A 98 5.97 -41.68 -14.27
C TYR A 98 4.97 -40.86 -13.45
N LEU A 99 4.94 -41.11 -12.14
CA LEU A 99 4.00 -40.49 -11.18
C LEU A 99 4.74 -39.83 -10.02
N TYR A 100 4.12 -38.84 -9.38
CA TYR A 100 4.73 -38.06 -8.30
C TYR A 100 5.19 -38.93 -7.12
N LEU A 101 6.44 -38.76 -6.71
CA LEU A 101 7.08 -39.50 -5.62
C LEU A 101 7.34 -38.62 -4.39
N GLY A 102 7.77 -37.37 -4.58
CA GLY A 102 8.03 -36.44 -3.48
C GLY A 102 9.13 -35.41 -3.76
N HIS A 103 9.58 -34.72 -2.70
CA HIS A 103 10.48 -33.57 -2.76
C HIS A 103 11.27 -33.41 -1.44
N SER A 104 12.42 -32.75 -1.49
CA SER A 104 13.11 -32.20 -0.31
C SER A 104 12.71 -30.75 -0.03
N ASP A 105 13.04 -30.20 1.15
CA ASP A 105 12.78 -28.80 1.53
C ASP A 105 13.50 -27.78 0.59
N GLU A 106 14.63 -28.16 -0.01
CA GLU A 106 15.29 -27.37 -1.04
C GLU A 106 14.52 -27.40 -2.36
N GLN A 107 14.08 -28.60 -2.77
CA GLN A 107 13.31 -28.79 -3.99
C GLN A 107 11.94 -28.11 -3.93
N LEU A 108 11.28 -28.06 -2.76
CA LEU A 108 10.05 -27.31 -2.52
C LEU A 108 10.23 -25.81 -2.77
N ARG A 109 11.31 -25.20 -2.24
CA ARG A 109 11.65 -23.80 -2.51
C ARG A 109 11.97 -23.52 -3.97
N LYS A 110 12.54 -24.50 -4.68
CA LYS A 110 12.89 -24.42 -6.11
C LYS A 110 11.78 -24.89 -7.06
N LYS A 111 10.56 -25.19 -6.57
CA LYS A 111 9.44 -25.79 -7.34
C LYS A 111 9.92 -26.94 -8.25
N SER A 112 10.62 -27.90 -7.65
CA SER A 112 11.10 -29.12 -8.30
C SER A 112 10.76 -30.36 -7.48
N CYS A 113 10.68 -31.54 -8.09
CA CYS A 113 10.30 -32.78 -7.41
C CYS A 113 10.77 -34.03 -8.17
N TYR A 114 10.63 -35.19 -7.53
CA TYR A 114 10.89 -36.49 -8.14
C TYR A 114 9.59 -37.19 -8.56
N PHE A 115 9.68 -37.89 -9.68
CA PHE A 115 8.66 -38.76 -10.26
C PHE A 115 9.26 -40.16 -10.48
N ILE A 116 8.46 -41.22 -10.35
CA ILE A 116 8.91 -42.61 -10.47
C ILE A 116 7.99 -43.44 -11.37
N ALA A 117 8.57 -44.37 -12.13
CA ALA A 117 7.88 -45.35 -12.95
C ALA A 117 7.30 -46.50 -12.10
N ALA A 118 6.25 -46.20 -11.32
CA ALA A 118 5.55 -47.15 -10.46
C ALA A 118 4.09 -46.75 -10.27
N THR A 119 3.21 -47.69 -9.90
CA THR A 119 1.81 -47.41 -9.55
C THR A 119 1.70 -46.69 -8.19
N HIS A 120 0.59 -45.99 -7.94
CA HIS A 120 0.36 -45.33 -6.64
C HIS A 120 0.44 -46.28 -5.44
N LYS A 121 0.02 -47.54 -5.62
CA LYS A 121 0.12 -48.58 -4.58
C LYS A 121 1.58 -48.94 -4.27
N GLU A 122 2.43 -48.99 -5.28
CA GLU A 122 3.87 -49.23 -5.12
C GLU A 122 4.59 -48.02 -4.54
N ILE A 123 4.17 -46.80 -4.87
CA ILE A 123 4.69 -45.55 -4.26
C ILE A 123 4.35 -45.51 -2.76
N HIS A 124 3.09 -45.78 -2.39
CA HIS A 124 2.68 -45.87 -0.99
C HIS A 124 3.42 -47.00 -0.24
N GLY A 125 3.56 -48.17 -0.88
CA GLY A 125 4.33 -49.30 -0.36
C GLY A 125 5.84 -49.03 -0.22
N LEU A 126 6.43 -48.18 -1.07
CA LEU A 126 7.81 -47.72 -0.97
C LEU A 126 8.01 -46.75 0.20
N LEU A 127 7.13 -45.75 0.35
CA LEU A 127 7.24 -44.78 1.44
C LEU A 127 7.04 -45.45 2.81
N SER A 128 6.13 -46.44 2.92
CA SER A 128 5.90 -47.17 4.17
C SER A 128 7.11 -47.96 4.68
N GLN A 129 8.10 -48.28 3.83
CA GLN A 129 9.36 -48.92 4.26
C GLN A 129 10.22 -48.03 5.17
N PHE A 130 10.02 -46.71 5.13
CA PHE A 130 10.82 -45.76 5.90
C PHE A 130 10.15 -45.30 7.20
N GLY A 131 8.82 -45.41 7.30
CA GLY A 131 8.05 -45.00 8.47
C GLY A 131 6.56 -44.87 8.15
N ASP A 132 5.71 -44.96 9.17
CA ASP A 132 4.31 -44.58 9.05
C ASP A 132 4.19 -43.04 9.12
N PHE A 133 3.98 -42.42 7.97
CA PHE A 133 3.76 -40.98 7.85
C PHE A 133 2.28 -40.59 8.06
N SER A 134 1.36 -41.55 8.08
CA SER A 134 -0.09 -41.31 8.12
C SER A 134 -0.59 -40.86 9.51
N ASP A 135 0.20 -41.11 10.55
CA ASP A 135 0.00 -40.68 11.95
C ASP A 135 0.21 -39.16 12.15
N GLU A 136 1.01 -38.51 11.30
CA GLU A 136 1.23 -37.07 11.33
C GLU A 136 0.06 -36.36 10.62
N LYS A 137 -0.86 -35.79 11.41
CA LYS A 137 -2.09 -35.15 10.93
C LYS A 137 -1.83 -33.76 10.34
N ASN A 138 -0.73 -33.12 10.71
CA ASN A 138 -0.33 -31.84 10.14
C ASN A 138 0.44 -32.07 8.83
N LEU A 139 -0.13 -31.61 7.72
CA LEU A 139 0.38 -31.84 6.37
C LEU A 139 1.80 -31.29 6.17
N ALA A 140 2.13 -30.12 6.74
CA ALA A 140 3.46 -29.52 6.65
C ALA A 140 4.52 -30.34 7.41
N ARG A 141 4.18 -30.83 8.61
CA ARG A 141 5.03 -31.73 9.40
C ARG A 141 5.19 -33.09 8.73
N ARG A 142 4.14 -33.61 8.08
CA ARG A 142 4.19 -34.85 7.31
C ARG A 142 5.12 -34.70 6.11
N ALA A 143 4.93 -33.64 5.32
CA ALA A 143 5.78 -33.32 4.18
C ALA A 143 7.25 -33.16 4.59
N ARG A 144 7.55 -32.43 5.67
CA ARG A 144 8.94 -32.28 6.17
C ARG A 144 9.58 -33.61 6.58
N LYS A 145 8.83 -34.53 7.21
CA LYS A 145 9.32 -35.88 7.56
C LYS A 145 9.62 -36.72 6.31
N ILE A 146 8.77 -36.63 5.28
CA ILE A 146 8.97 -37.29 3.99
C ILE A 146 10.16 -36.66 3.24
N ALA A 147 10.33 -35.33 3.32
CA ALA A 147 11.41 -34.56 2.68
C ALA A 147 12.82 -34.94 3.17
N MET A 148 12.93 -35.50 4.37
CA MET A 148 14.20 -36.07 4.87
C MET A 148 14.70 -37.24 4.00
N LEU A 149 13.81 -37.98 3.33
CA LEU A 149 14.18 -39.09 2.43
C LEU A 149 14.85 -38.61 1.13
N PHE A 150 14.47 -37.41 0.68
CA PHE A 150 14.92 -36.76 -0.57
C PHE A 150 16.08 -35.79 -0.36
N SER A 151 16.53 -35.59 0.89
CA SER A 151 17.66 -34.72 1.17
C SER A 151 18.98 -35.35 0.71
N PRO A 152 19.90 -34.59 0.08
CA PRO A 152 21.21 -35.11 -0.32
C PRO A 152 22.02 -35.69 0.86
N LEU A 153 22.77 -36.75 0.57
CA LEU A 153 23.79 -37.30 1.45
C LEU A 153 25.09 -36.52 1.23
N THR A 154 25.55 -35.80 2.25
CA THR A 154 26.75 -34.97 2.17
C THR A 154 27.99 -35.83 2.43
N LYS A 155 27.99 -36.52 3.57
CA LYS A 155 29.06 -37.41 4.03
C LYS A 155 28.46 -38.46 4.96
N THR A 156 28.88 -39.72 4.82
CA THR A 156 28.25 -40.83 5.55
C THR A 156 29.22 -41.59 6.46
N VAL A 157 28.81 -41.87 7.70
CA VAL A 157 29.57 -42.65 8.69
C VAL A 157 28.77 -43.90 9.07
N LYS A 158 29.39 -45.09 9.04
CA LYS A 158 28.70 -46.35 9.36
C LYS A 158 28.39 -46.45 10.87
N LEU A 159 27.12 -46.71 11.20
CA LEU A 159 26.63 -46.87 12.56
C LEU A 159 25.68 -48.08 12.62
N ALA A 160 26.13 -49.15 13.24
CA ALA A 160 25.36 -50.38 13.43
C ALA A 160 24.31 -50.22 14.54
N GLU A 161 23.28 -51.06 14.55
CA GLU A 161 22.17 -50.96 15.52
C GLU A 161 22.61 -51.10 16.98
N ARG A 162 23.63 -51.93 17.25
CA ARG A 162 24.24 -52.07 18.59
C ARG A 162 25.16 -50.91 18.99
N ASP A 163 25.63 -50.13 18.01
CA ASP A 163 26.57 -49.03 18.24
C ASP A 163 25.84 -47.73 18.63
N TYR A 164 24.50 -47.74 18.69
CA TYR A 164 23.72 -46.63 19.20
C TYR A 164 22.65 -47.08 20.21
N LYS A 165 22.21 -46.12 21.03
CA LYS A 165 20.99 -46.27 21.85
C LYS A 165 20.13 -45.01 21.75
N VAL A 166 18.85 -45.16 22.07
CA VAL A 166 17.91 -44.03 22.26
C VAL A 166 17.52 -44.02 23.73
N GLU A 167 17.85 -42.94 24.42
CA GLU A 167 17.54 -42.75 25.84
C GLU A 167 16.34 -41.81 26.02
N PRO A 168 15.65 -41.86 27.17
CA PRO A 168 14.71 -40.81 27.57
C PRO A 168 15.40 -39.45 27.60
N ASP A 169 14.71 -38.42 27.13
CA ASP A 169 15.18 -37.05 27.23
C ASP A 169 15.40 -36.63 28.70
N VAL A 170 16.49 -35.90 28.94
CA VAL A 170 16.75 -35.31 30.26
C VAL A 170 15.81 -34.13 30.45
N THR A 171 14.91 -34.26 31.43
CA THR A 171 13.87 -33.26 31.73
C THR A 171 14.07 -32.65 33.12
N GLY A 172 13.62 -31.42 33.30
CA GLY A 172 13.75 -30.72 34.59
C GLY A 172 12.88 -29.47 34.71
N GLY A 173 13.12 -28.71 35.78
CA GLY A 173 12.21 -27.67 36.27
C GLY A 173 11.11 -28.24 37.17
N VAL A 174 10.34 -27.35 37.81
CA VAL A 174 9.39 -27.67 38.90
C VAL A 174 8.37 -28.77 38.56
N PHE A 175 8.01 -28.91 37.28
CA PHE A 175 7.05 -29.91 36.78
C PHE A 175 7.64 -30.81 35.67
N TYR A 176 8.97 -30.95 35.59
CA TYR A 176 9.68 -31.66 34.50
C TYR A 176 9.31 -31.17 33.09
N SER A 177 8.88 -29.91 32.98
CA SER A 177 8.28 -29.32 31.77
C SER A 177 9.30 -28.85 30.72
N TYR A 178 10.60 -28.96 30.99
CA TYR A 178 11.67 -28.52 30.10
C TYR A 178 12.59 -29.66 29.75
N THR A 179 12.80 -29.88 28.46
CA THR A 179 13.71 -30.88 27.91
C THR A 179 15.08 -30.24 27.63
N PHE A 180 16.12 -30.70 28.32
CA PHE A 180 17.48 -30.17 28.20
C PHE A 180 18.30 -30.86 27.09
N THR A 181 17.78 -31.97 26.54
CA THR A 181 18.37 -32.73 25.43
C THR A 181 17.58 -32.58 24.12
N ASP A 182 16.76 -31.55 23.97
CA ASP A 182 15.85 -31.42 22.81
C ASP A 182 16.66 -31.30 21.51
N GLY A 183 16.60 -32.33 20.67
CA GLY A 183 17.40 -32.42 19.46
C GLY A 183 18.91 -32.58 19.69
N CYS A 184 19.36 -32.88 20.91
CA CYS A 184 20.77 -33.09 21.27
C CYS A 184 21.01 -34.50 21.81
N GLY A 185 22.02 -35.18 21.26
CA GLY A 185 22.54 -36.47 21.71
C GLY A 185 24.04 -36.41 21.99
N PHE A 186 24.62 -37.55 22.36
CA PHE A 186 26.05 -37.67 22.63
C PHE A 186 26.74 -38.57 21.61
N MET A 187 27.99 -38.27 21.28
CA MET A 187 28.88 -39.13 20.50
C MET A 187 30.15 -39.43 21.29
N SER A 188 30.71 -40.63 21.09
CA SER A 188 31.98 -40.99 21.70
C SER A 188 33.18 -40.47 20.90
N VAL A 189 34.35 -40.45 21.54
CA VAL A 189 35.64 -40.07 20.95
C VAL A 189 35.96 -40.87 19.67
N LYS A 190 35.45 -42.11 19.59
CA LYS A 190 35.57 -42.99 18.41
C LYS A 190 34.73 -42.49 17.24
N PHE A 191 33.45 -42.17 17.47
CA PHE A 191 32.56 -41.66 16.42
C PHE A 191 33.06 -40.31 15.89
N ALA A 192 33.52 -39.41 16.76
CA ALA A 192 34.11 -38.14 16.35
C ALA A 192 35.38 -38.31 15.49
N SER A 193 36.21 -39.34 15.74
CA SER A 193 37.32 -39.70 14.84
C SER A 193 36.84 -40.28 13.50
N GLU A 194 35.76 -41.06 13.48
CA GLU A 194 35.20 -41.57 12.22
C GLU A 194 34.64 -40.41 11.37
N VAL A 195 34.02 -39.40 11.99
CA VAL A 195 33.58 -38.16 11.32
C VAL A 195 34.78 -37.33 10.82
N GLN A 196 35.81 -37.13 11.65
CA GLN A 196 37.05 -36.44 11.29
C GLN A 196 37.66 -37.01 10.00
N ASN A 197 37.79 -38.34 9.92
CA ASN A 197 38.40 -39.02 8.78
C ASN A 197 37.55 -38.91 7.49
N VAL A 198 36.22 -38.99 7.59
CA VAL A 198 35.33 -38.89 6.41
C VAL A 198 35.26 -37.46 5.84
N LEU A 199 35.53 -36.46 6.69
CA LEU A 199 35.60 -35.04 6.32
C LEU A 199 37.01 -34.54 5.98
N ASN A 200 38.07 -35.35 6.18
CA ASN A 200 39.48 -34.93 6.08
C ASN A 200 39.83 -33.71 6.95
N LEU A 201 39.41 -33.71 8.23
CA LEU A 201 39.72 -32.62 9.16
C LEU A 201 41.04 -32.87 9.91
N ASP A 202 41.86 -31.83 10.00
CA ASP A 202 43.10 -31.78 10.80
C ASP A 202 42.82 -31.77 12.32
N TYR A 203 41.63 -31.33 12.72
CA TYR A 203 41.12 -31.40 14.09
C TYR A 203 39.94 -32.40 14.23
N LYS A 204 39.67 -32.83 15.46
CA LYS A 204 38.50 -33.64 15.79
C LYS A 204 37.28 -32.74 16.07
N PRO A 205 36.14 -32.91 15.40
CA PRO A 205 34.94 -32.12 15.70
C PRO A 205 34.37 -32.50 17.07
N SER A 206 34.01 -31.48 17.85
CA SER A 206 33.38 -31.61 19.17
C SER A 206 31.84 -31.63 19.10
N ALA A 207 31.26 -31.14 18.00
CA ALA A 207 29.83 -31.24 17.72
C ALA A 207 29.56 -31.54 16.24
N VAL A 208 28.54 -32.36 15.95
CA VAL A 208 28.18 -32.80 14.58
C VAL A 208 26.67 -32.82 14.42
N HIS A 209 26.12 -32.16 13.41
CA HIS A 209 24.71 -32.26 13.05
C HIS A 209 24.48 -33.51 12.19
N VAL A 210 23.55 -34.38 12.57
CA VAL A 210 23.36 -35.67 11.90
C VAL A 210 21.92 -36.04 11.59
N ARG A 211 21.75 -36.90 10.59
CA ARG A 211 20.51 -37.64 10.30
C ARG A 211 20.78 -39.14 10.22
N TYR A 212 20.02 -39.95 10.95
CA TYR A 212 20.18 -41.41 11.01
C TYR A 212 18.86 -42.13 11.27
N ARG A 213 18.39 -42.93 10.29
CA ARG A 213 17.18 -43.78 10.39
C ARG A 213 15.88 -43.09 10.85
N GLY A 214 15.76 -41.78 10.71
CA GLY A 214 14.62 -40.97 11.18
C GLY A 214 14.89 -40.19 12.47
N ASN A 215 16.07 -40.35 13.06
CA ASN A 215 16.63 -39.41 14.05
C ASN A 215 17.30 -38.23 13.33
N GLU A 216 17.14 -37.03 13.88
CA GLU A 216 17.81 -35.80 13.44
C GLU A 216 18.13 -34.92 14.64
N GLY A 217 19.35 -34.41 14.69
CA GLY A 217 19.80 -33.47 15.72
C GLY A 217 21.33 -33.41 15.88
N MET A 218 21.78 -32.63 16.85
CA MET A 218 23.20 -32.44 17.18
C MET A 218 23.73 -33.60 18.02
N LEU A 219 24.94 -34.07 17.73
CA LEU A 219 25.71 -34.95 18.60
C LEU A 219 26.88 -34.20 19.20
N VAL A 220 27.02 -34.28 20.52
CA VAL A 220 28.05 -33.60 21.32
C VAL A 220 29.08 -34.62 21.78
N LEU A 221 30.38 -34.29 21.69
CA LEU A 221 31.42 -35.17 22.20
C LEU A 221 31.28 -35.39 23.71
N LYS A 222 31.11 -36.66 24.10
CA LYS A 222 31.08 -37.09 25.50
C LYS A 222 32.17 -38.13 25.72
N GLU A 223 33.24 -37.73 26.41
CA GLU A 223 34.46 -38.55 26.54
C GLU A 223 34.26 -39.82 27.37
N ASP A 224 33.32 -39.81 28.31
CA ASP A 224 32.91 -40.93 29.15
C ASP A 224 31.85 -41.85 28.51
N LEU A 225 31.34 -41.53 27.30
CA LEU A 225 30.43 -42.41 26.56
C LEU A 225 31.19 -43.59 25.96
N LYS A 226 31.20 -44.72 26.68
CA LYS A 226 31.99 -45.92 26.34
C LYS A 226 31.18 -47.07 25.73
N ASP A 227 29.92 -47.21 26.09
CA ASP A 227 29.10 -48.38 25.76
C ASP A 227 28.57 -48.36 24.31
N VAL A 228 28.47 -47.17 23.71
CA VAL A 228 27.95 -46.94 22.36
C VAL A 228 28.79 -45.88 21.64
N LYS A 229 28.74 -45.87 20.30
CA LYS A 229 29.28 -44.77 19.49
C LYS A 229 28.41 -43.51 19.60
N VAL A 230 27.09 -43.69 19.64
CA VAL A 230 26.11 -42.59 19.62
C VAL A 230 24.97 -42.86 20.61
N GLN A 231 24.61 -41.87 21.41
CA GLN A 231 23.40 -41.86 22.23
C GLN A 231 22.47 -40.79 21.68
N PHE A 232 21.37 -41.19 21.04
CA PHE A 232 20.26 -40.30 20.72
C PHE A 232 19.32 -40.16 21.93
N HIS A 233 18.48 -39.13 21.93
CA HIS A 233 17.33 -39.02 22.84
C HIS A 233 16.01 -39.04 22.06
N ASN A 234 14.91 -39.35 22.74
CA ASN A 234 13.58 -39.51 22.11
C ASN A 234 13.16 -38.31 21.23
N SER A 235 13.46 -37.07 21.63
CA SER A 235 13.21 -35.82 20.89
C SER A 235 13.86 -35.77 19.50
N MET A 236 14.93 -36.53 19.28
CA MET A 236 15.63 -36.60 17.99
C MET A 236 14.84 -37.43 16.97
N GLN A 237 13.99 -38.38 17.40
CA GLN A 237 13.26 -39.30 16.53
C GLN A 237 12.05 -38.62 15.87
N LYS A 238 12.17 -38.20 14.61
CA LYS A 238 11.13 -37.45 13.88
C LYS A 238 10.02 -38.37 13.32
N PHE A 239 10.36 -39.61 12.96
CA PHE A 239 9.41 -40.67 12.62
C PHE A 239 9.93 -42.03 13.08
N ARG A 240 9.01 -42.95 13.42
CA ARG A 240 9.33 -44.28 13.94
C ARG A 240 9.51 -45.29 12.81
N ASP A 241 10.32 -46.30 13.10
CA ASP A 241 10.39 -47.54 12.34
C ASP A 241 9.07 -48.32 12.56
N PRO A 242 8.36 -48.76 11.50
CA PRO A 242 7.06 -49.44 11.66
C PRO A 242 7.14 -50.76 12.44
N ASP A 243 8.24 -51.50 12.26
CA ASP A 243 8.42 -52.86 12.79
C ASP A 243 9.76 -53.07 13.54
N GLY A 244 10.54 -51.99 13.70
CA GLY A 244 11.90 -52.06 14.28
C GLY A 244 12.89 -52.78 13.37
N LYS A 245 12.64 -52.82 12.06
CA LYS A 245 13.37 -53.63 11.08
C LYS A 245 13.68 -52.87 9.78
N LYS A 246 14.14 -51.63 9.88
CA LYS A 246 14.80 -50.97 8.73
C LYS A 246 15.95 -51.85 8.22
N PRO A 247 16.10 -51.98 6.89
CA PRO A 247 17.12 -52.85 6.33
C PRO A 247 18.52 -52.31 6.64
N GLU A 248 19.49 -53.20 6.86
CA GLU A 248 20.86 -52.86 7.28
C GLU A 248 21.57 -51.90 6.31
N VAL A 249 21.14 -51.83 5.05
CA VAL A 249 21.59 -50.82 4.08
C VAL A 249 21.53 -49.39 4.63
N LEU A 250 20.59 -49.08 5.51
CA LEU A 250 20.42 -47.75 6.11
C LEU A 250 21.22 -47.56 7.42
N ASN A 251 22.21 -48.41 7.71
CA ASN A 251 23.12 -48.29 8.86
C ASN A 251 24.26 -47.28 8.63
N PHE A 252 23.91 -46.09 8.12
CA PHE A 252 24.82 -44.97 7.95
C PHE A 252 24.20 -43.66 8.42
N VAL A 253 25.01 -42.85 9.10
CA VAL A 253 24.70 -41.51 9.58
C VAL A 253 25.08 -40.53 8.49
N ASN A 254 24.14 -39.70 8.02
CA ASN A 254 24.45 -38.55 7.18
C ASN A 254 24.90 -37.40 8.07
N VAL A 255 26.14 -36.93 7.88
CA VAL A 255 26.69 -35.75 8.55
C VAL A 255 26.26 -34.52 7.75
N MET A 256 25.38 -33.72 8.35
CA MET A 256 24.83 -32.51 7.73
C MET A 256 25.75 -31.30 7.91
N ASP A 257 26.38 -31.17 9.08
CA ASP A 257 27.23 -30.04 9.47
C ASP A 257 28.13 -30.42 10.68
N TYR A 258 29.18 -29.64 10.98
CA TYR A 258 30.17 -29.97 12.01
C TYR A 258 30.91 -28.74 12.58
N SER A 259 31.27 -28.81 13.87
CA SER A 259 32.00 -27.75 14.58
C SER A 259 33.33 -27.44 13.91
N SER A 260 33.51 -26.21 13.41
CA SER A 260 34.72 -25.78 12.70
C SER A 260 35.45 -24.65 13.43
N PRO A 261 36.80 -24.64 13.48
CA PRO A 261 37.56 -23.57 14.08
C PRO A 261 37.65 -22.36 13.14
N TYR A 262 37.95 -21.18 13.70
CA TYR A 262 38.24 -19.93 12.97
C TYR A 262 37.14 -19.36 12.04
N VAL A 263 35.90 -19.86 12.11
CA VAL A 263 34.76 -19.22 11.43
C VAL A 263 34.35 -17.96 12.18
N ASN A 264 34.75 -16.78 11.68
CA ASN A 264 34.32 -15.49 12.23
C ASN A 264 32.84 -15.21 11.96
N GLY A 265 32.15 -14.67 12.96
CA GLY A 265 30.77 -14.24 12.86
C GLY A 265 30.61 -12.88 12.17
N TYR A 266 29.47 -12.76 11.47
CA TYR A 266 29.04 -11.53 10.85
C TYR A 266 27.84 -10.94 11.59
N LEU A 267 27.92 -9.64 11.93
CA LEU A 267 26.71 -8.92 12.30
C LEU A 267 25.92 -8.64 11.03
N ASN A 268 24.63 -8.94 11.09
CA ASN A 268 23.62 -8.45 10.17
C ASN A 268 22.78 -7.37 10.88
N SER A 269 21.92 -6.66 10.14
CA SER A 269 20.99 -5.65 10.70
C SER A 269 20.30 -6.07 12.01
N ARG A 270 19.86 -7.33 12.16
CA ARG A 270 19.18 -7.84 13.38
C ARG A 270 20.11 -7.77 14.59
N MET A 271 21.35 -8.23 14.40
CA MET A 271 22.35 -8.32 15.46
C MET A 271 22.88 -6.93 15.85
N ILE A 272 23.12 -6.04 14.89
CA ILE A 272 23.56 -4.66 15.14
C ILE A 272 22.55 -3.94 16.04
N MET A 273 21.26 -3.99 15.68
CA MET A 273 20.19 -3.36 16.46
C MET A 273 20.04 -3.94 17.88
N LEU A 274 20.26 -5.24 18.04
CA LEU A 274 20.24 -5.92 19.35
C LEU A 274 21.42 -5.50 20.24
N LEU A 275 22.61 -5.27 19.65
CA LEU A 275 23.80 -4.81 20.37
C LEU A 275 23.72 -3.31 20.73
N GLU A 276 23.23 -2.48 19.81
CA GLU A 276 22.93 -1.05 20.03
C GLU A 276 21.97 -0.86 21.23
N GLU A 277 20.85 -1.61 21.26
CA GLU A 277 19.88 -1.58 22.39
C GLU A 277 20.49 -2.08 23.71
N ARG A 278 21.60 -2.84 23.67
CA ARG A 278 22.36 -3.26 24.86
C ARG A 278 23.48 -2.30 25.26
N GLY A 279 23.59 -1.15 24.60
CA GLY A 279 24.54 -0.09 24.95
C GLY A 279 25.91 -0.20 24.27
N VAL A 280 26.06 -1.03 23.23
CA VAL A 280 27.28 -1.01 22.39
C VAL A 280 27.31 0.31 21.60
N SER A 281 28.46 1.00 21.63
CA SER A 281 28.56 2.37 21.10
C SER A 281 28.49 2.43 19.57
N ALA A 282 27.96 3.56 19.06
CA ALA A 282 27.96 3.93 17.64
C ALA A 282 29.32 3.76 16.98
N GLN A 283 30.32 4.40 17.58
CA GLN A 283 31.66 4.55 17.04
C GLN A 283 32.37 3.20 16.93
N ASN A 284 32.09 2.26 17.84
CA ASN A 284 32.67 0.92 17.77
C ASN A 284 32.06 0.08 16.63
N LEU A 285 30.76 0.24 16.36
CA LEU A 285 30.08 -0.46 15.25
C LEU A 285 30.45 0.16 13.88
N GLU A 286 30.55 1.49 13.81
CA GLU A 286 31.04 2.22 12.63
C GLU A 286 32.51 1.88 12.34
N ALA A 287 33.38 1.81 13.37
CA ALA A 287 34.78 1.41 13.20
C ALA A 287 34.96 -0.06 12.76
N LEU A 288 34.06 -0.97 13.16
CA LEU A 288 34.05 -2.35 12.65
C LEU A 288 33.70 -2.40 11.16
N GLN A 289 32.77 -1.57 10.70
CA GLN A 289 32.47 -1.45 9.26
C GLN A 289 33.67 -0.89 8.49
N ASP A 290 34.29 0.18 9.00
CA ASP A 290 35.43 0.83 8.35
C ASP A 290 36.65 -0.09 8.26
N GLY A 291 36.96 -0.81 9.34
CA GLY A 291 38.03 -1.81 9.34
C GLY A 291 37.75 -2.97 8.38
N TYR A 292 36.47 -3.34 8.17
CA TYR A 292 36.10 -4.35 7.18
C TYR A 292 36.20 -3.82 5.74
N HIS A 293 35.84 -2.55 5.48
CA HIS A 293 36.07 -1.91 4.18
C HIS A 293 37.57 -1.84 3.83
N GLU A 294 38.43 -1.40 4.77
CA GLU A 294 39.89 -1.38 4.55
C GLU A 294 40.45 -2.80 4.31
N LEU A 295 39.93 -3.80 5.02
CA LEU A 295 40.24 -5.21 4.80
C LEU A 295 39.91 -5.65 3.36
N LEU A 296 38.77 -5.23 2.81
CA LEU A 296 38.36 -5.56 1.44
C LEU A 296 39.13 -4.76 0.39
N GLU A 297 39.39 -3.46 0.56
CA GLU A 297 40.22 -2.68 -0.37
C GLU A 297 41.66 -3.22 -0.43
N GLY A 298 42.21 -3.58 0.73
CA GLY A 298 43.57 -4.06 0.87
C GLY A 298 43.78 -5.53 0.47
N ILE A 299 42.73 -6.31 0.20
CA ILE A 299 42.79 -7.78 0.16
C ILE A 299 43.75 -8.31 -0.93
N CYS A 300 43.88 -7.59 -2.04
CA CYS A 300 44.81 -7.93 -3.12
C CYS A 300 46.23 -7.35 -2.93
N ARG A 301 46.54 -6.78 -1.75
CA ARG A 301 47.78 -6.04 -1.47
C ARG A 301 48.34 -6.29 -0.06
N LYS A 302 47.72 -5.72 0.97
CA LYS A 302 48.28 -5.58 2.34
C LYS A 302 47.47 -6.26 3.46
N THR A 303 46.25 -6.71 3.19
CA THR A 303 45.35 -7.32 4.20
C THR A 303 44.98 -8.76 3.89
N SER A 304 45.52 -9.35 2.81
CA SER A 304 45.28 -10.74 2.36
C SER A 304 45.40 -11.76 3.49
N GLU A 305 46.56 -11.82 4.15
CA GLU A 305 46.84 -12.81 5.20
C GLU A 305 45.86 -12.70 6.38
N TYR A 306 45.62 -11.48 6.85
CA TYR A 306 44.70 -11.22 7.96
C TYR A 306 43.25 -11.57 7.60
N PHE A 307 42.82 -11.26 6.38
CA PHE A 307 41.50 -11.67 5.88
C PHE A 307 41.35 -13.20 5.82
N LEU A 308 42.35 -13.92 5.29
CA LEU A 308 42.29 -15.38 5.16
C LEU A 308 42.31 -16.10 6.52
N GLN A 309 43.03 -15.56 7.52
CA GLN A 309 42.98 -16.05 8.90
C GLN A 309 41.57 -15.92 9.51
N LEU A 310 40.88 -14.80 9.28
CA LEU A 310 39.50 -14.59 9.74
C LEU A 310 38.46 -15.43 8.96
N LYS A 311 38.86 -16.01 7.82
CA LYS A 311 38.05 -16.91 6.99
C LYS A 311 38.40 -18.39 7.16
N GLY A 312 39.36 -18.72 8.03
CA GLY A 312 39.85 -20.10 8.21
C GLY A 312 40.50 -20.71 6.96
N LYS A 313 40.93 -19.90 5.97
CA LYS A 313 41.53 -20.37 4.71
C LYS A 313 43.03 -20.60 4.85
N PHE A 314 43.40 -21.54 5.72
CA PHE A 314 44.81 -21.80 6.07
C PHE A 314 45.66 -22.34 4.92
N ASP A 315 45.08 -23.11 3.98
CA ASP A 315 45.82 -23.61 2.82
C ASP A 315 46.30 -22.46 1.92
N LEU A 316 45.40 -21.52 1.59
CA LEU A 316 45.72 -20.35 0.77
C LEU A 316 46.60 -19.35 1.53
N LEU A 317 46.42 -19.22 2.85
CA LEU A 317 47.33 -18.45 3.71
C LEU A 317 48.76 -19.02 3.65
N LYS A 318 48.89 -20.34 3.73
CA LYS A 318 50.18 -21.04 3.67
C LYS A 318 50.82 -20.89 2.29
N GLU A 319 50.05 -20.98 1.20
CA GLU A 319 50.59 -20.67 -0.14
C GLU A 319 51.11 -19.22 -0.25
N ILE A 320 50.43 -18.24 0.34
CA ILE A 320 50.91 -16.85 0.38
C ILE A 320 52.21 -16.74 1.20
N GLN A 321 52.34 -17.47 2.30
CA GLN A 321 53.54 -17.48 3.14
C GLN A 321 54.72 -18.22 2.48
N ASP A 322 54.45 -19.27 1.72
CA ASP A 322 55.47 -20.09 1.02
C ASP A 322 55.92 -19.45 -0.31
N LYS A 323 55.03 -18.73 -1.03
CA LYS A 323 55.26 -18.26 -2.42
C LYS A 323 55.10 -16.75 -2.65
N GLY A 324 54.45 -16.02 -1.73
CA GLY A 324 53.99 -14.65 -1.96
C GLY A 324 52.70 -14.56 -2.80
N ILE A 325 52.27 -13.34 -3.16
CA ILE A 325 51.05 -13.11 -3.96
C ILE A 325 51.39 -13.08 -5.47
N ASP A 326 51.37 -14.25 -6.10
CA ASP A 326 51.42 -14.39 -7.57
C ASP A 326 50.09 -14.02 -8.25
N ASP A 327 50.03 -14.15 -9.58
CA ASP A 327 48.85 -13.77 -10.37
C ASP A 327 47.65 -14.71 -10.21
N ASP A 328 47.85 -15.99 -9.87
CA ASP A 328 46.75 -16.94 -9.68
C ASP A 328 46.16 -16.82 -8.27
N ILE A 329 47.01 -16.63 -7.25
CA ILE A 329 46.60 -16.21 -5.91
C ILE A 329 45.88 -14.86 -5.99
N ARG A 330 46.37 -13.89 -6.78
CA ARG A 330 45.72 -12.59 -6.97
C ARG A 330 44.33 -12.72 -7.60
N LYS A 331 44.14 -13.57 -8.62
CA LYS A 331 42.81 -13.87 -9.17
C LYS A 331 41.90 -14.50 -8.13
N HIS A 332 42.41 -15.42 -7.30
CA HIS A 332 41.66 -16.04 -6.21
C HIS A 332 41.20 -14.99 -5.18
N LEU A 333 42.09 -14.07 -4.78
CA LEU A 333 41.77 -12.96 -3.86
C LEU A 333 40.77 -11.96 -4.46
N GLN A 334 40.88 -11.63 -5.75
CA GLN A 334 39.90 -10.78 -6.46
C GLN A 334 38.52 -11.44 -6.56
N HIS A 335 38.47 -12.76 -6.77
CA HIS A 335 37.22 -13.51 -6.76
C HIS A 335 36.58 -13.48 -5.36
N LEU A 336 37.36 -13.67 -4.29
CA LEU A 336 36.88 -13.55 -2.91
C LEU A 336 36.41 -12.14 -2.58
N GLN A 337 37.13 -11.10 -3.02
CA GLN A 337 36.74 -9.70 -2.86
C GLN A 337 35.37 -9.41 -3.48
N ARG A 338 35.17 -9.83 -4.74
CA ARG A 338 33.90 -9.66 -5.46
C ARG A 338 32.77 -10.44 -4.78
N TRP A 339 33.06 -11.67 -4.35
CA TRP A 339 32.10 -12.50 -3.64
C TRP A 339 31.64 -11.86 -2.32
N GLU A 340 32.55 -11.33 -1.49
CA GLU A 340 32.14 -10.60 -0.27
C GLU A 340 31.32 -9.35 -0.58
N LEU A 341 31.62 -8.61 -1.65
CA LEU A 341 30.86 -7.42 -2.06
C LEU A 341 29.45 -7.80 -2.53
N GLU A 342 29.29 -8.86 -3.34
CA GLU A 342 27.98 -9.39 -3.71
C GLU A 342 27.19 -9.91 -2.48
N GLU A 343 27.87 -10.54 -1.52
CA GLU A 343 27.24 -10.98 -0.27
C GLU A 343 26.89 -9.81 0.65
N MET A 344 27.63 -8.70 0.59
CA MET A 344 27.22 -7.44 1.22
C MET A 344 25.96 -6.88 0.54
N GLU A 345 25.91 -6.80 -0.79
CA GLU A 345 24.72 -6.34 -1.53
C GLU A 345 23.49 -7.20 -1.21
N ARG A 346 23.62 -8.54 -1.28
CA ARG A 346 22.54 -9.50 -0.93
C ARG A 346 22.08 -9.34 0.52
N ALA A 347 22.99 -9.01 1.45
CA ALA A 347 22.69 -8.73 2.85
C ALA A 347 22.19 -7.29 3.11
N SER A 348 21.80 -6.54 2.08
CA SER A 348 21.41 -5.13 2.19
C SER A 348 22.50 -4.29 2.90
N PHE A 349 23.74 -4.44 2.45
CA PHE A 349 24.98 -3.73 2.84
C PHE A 349 25.41 -3.84 4.32
N THR A 350 24.56 -4.37 5.20
CA THR A 350 24.78 -4.47 6.66
C THR A 350 25.48 -5.75 7.11
N ARG A 351 26.36 -6.31 6.28
CA ARG A 351 27.18 -7.49 6.59
C ARG A 351 28.53 -7.03 7.18
N VAL A 352 28.66 -7.04 8.50
CA VAL A 352 29.83 -6.52 9.22
C VAL A 352 30.65 -7.66 9.82
N LEU A 353 31.91 -7.81 9.40
CA LEU A 353 32.83 -8.79 10.00
C LEU A 353 33.21 -8.35 11.43
N VAL A 354 33.11 -9.27 12.40
CA VAL A 354 33.62 -9.03 13.76
C VAL A 354 34.87 -9.89 14.00
N PRO A 355 36.09 -9.33 13.99
CA PRO A 355 37.33 -10.10 14.10
C PRO A 355 37.45 -10.92 15.40
N ASN A 356 36.88 -10.43 16.50
CA ASN A 356 36.85 -11.11 17.80
C ASN A 356 35.53 -11.87 18.03
N SER A 357 35.16 -12.75 17.08
CA SER A 357 33.94 -13.56 17.19
C SER A 357 34.12 -14.96 16.58
N ARG A 358 33.26 -15.91 16.96
CA ARG A 358 33.19 -17.26 16.37
C ARG A 358 31.74 -17.69 16.20
N GLU A 359 31.40 -18.29 15.06
CA GLU A 359 30.15 -19.03 14.90
C GLU A 359 30.33 -20.44 15.48
N VAL A 360 29.41 -20.86 16.36
CA VAL A 360 29.54 -22.11 17.14
C VAL A 360 28.18 -22.78 17.33
N PHE A 361 28.18 -24.11 17.45
CA PHE A 361 26.99 -24.86 17.82
C PHE A 361 26.71 -24.73 19.32
N ALA A 362 25.46 -24.40 19.67
CA ALA A 362 24.97 -24.56 21.03
C ALA A 362 24.73 -26.05 21.32
N VAL A 363 25.23 -26.52 22.47
CA VAL A 363 25.23 -27.94 22.84
C VAL A 363 24.89 -28.12 24.31
N CYS A 364 24.23 -29.24 24.67
CA CYS A 364 24.00 -29.62 26.06
C CYS A 364 25.32 -29.99 26.76
N ASP A 365 25.45 -29.71 28.07
CA ASP A 365 26.64 -30.04 28.86
C ASP A 365 26.80 -31.57 28.96
N PRO A 366 27.81 -32.19 28.30
CA PRO A 366 27.97 -33.64 28.30
C PRO A 366 28.50 -34.16 29.65
N LEU A 367 29.12 -33.28 30.45
CA LEU A 367 29.75 -33.60 31.74
C LEU A 367 28.83 -33.32 32.95
N ASN A 368 27.77 -32.54 32.76
CA ASN A 368 26.82 -32.11 33.80
C ASN A 368 27.52 -31.43 35.00
N LYS A 369 28.50 -30.57 34.71
CA LYS A 369 29.34 -29.85 35.71
C LYS A 369 29.02 -28.36 35.79
N LEU A 370 28.31 -27.80 34.82
CA LEU A 370 27.95 -26.38 34.80
C LEU A 370 26.81 -26.08 35.79
N ASN A 371 27.13 -25.32 36.84
CA ASN A 371 26.18 -25.03 37.92
C ASN A 371 25.46 -23.68 37.70
N TYR A 372 24.15 -23.76 37.41
CA TYR A 372 23.32 -22.68 36.86
C TYR A 372 23.36 -21.37 37.67
N ALA A 373 23.48 -21.46 39.00
CA ALA A 373 23.41 -20.33 39.92
C ALA A 373 24.55 -19.30 39.77
N LYS A 374 25.69 -19.68 39.18
CA LYS A 374 26.84 -18.77 38.98
C LYS A 374 26.88 -18.10 37.60
N ILE A 375 25.90 -18.37 36.74
CA ILE A 375 25.87 -17.95 35.32
C ILE A 375 24.73 -16.94 35.03
N SER A 376 23.85 -16.70 36.02
CA SER A 376 22.58 -15.98 35.85
C SER A 376 22.71 -14.47 35.57
N ALA A 377 22.65 -14.09 34.29
CA ALA A 377 22.32 -12.71 33.86
C ALA A 377 21.58 -12.60 32.51
N ALA A 378 21.01 -13.67 31.94
CA ALA A 378 20.13 -13.59 30.76
C ALA A 378 19.20 -14.81 30.57
N ALA A 379 18.02 -14.54 29.98
CA ALA A 379 17.06 -15.47 29.35
C ALA A 379 16.28 -16.49 30.22
N ALA A 380 14.94 -16.43 30.16
CA ALA A 380 14.03 -17.51 30.54
C ALA A 380 12.65 -17.43 29.84
N HIS A 381 12.06 -18.61 29.58
CA HIS A 381 10.64 -18.92 29.24
C HIS A 381 10.10 -18.68 27.79
N PRO A 382 9.10 -19.49 27.34
CA PRO A 382 9.04 -20.96 27.37
C PRO A 382 8.50 -21.57 26.04
N ILE A 383 8.67 -22.88 25.84
CA ILE A 383 8.13 -23.66 24.69
C ILE A 383 7.00 -24.59 25.19
N LEU A 384 5.98 -24.84 24.36
CA LEU A 384 4.83 -25.69 24.68
C LEU A 384 4.66 -26.81 23.63
N THR A 385 4.52 -28.05 24.09
CA THR A 385 4.48 -29.28 23.28
C THR A 385 3.06 -29.86 23.23
N VAL A 386 2.64 -30.40 22.08
CA VAL A 386 1.36 -31.13 21.95
C VAL A 386 1.59 -32.54 21.39
N THR A 387 1.08 -33.54 22.10
CA THR A 387 1.20 -34.98 21.78
C THR A 387 -0.01 -35.52 21.01
N SER A 388 0.23 -36.41 20.05
CA SER A 388 -0.79 -37.03 19.19
C SER A 388 -1.47 -38.26 19.83
N LYS A 389 -2.68 -38.61 19.35
CA LYS A 389 -3.28 -39.95 19.52
C LYS A 389 -3.91 -40.46 18.21
N LEU A 390 -3.68 -41.76 17.98
CA LEU A 390 -4.01 -42.53 16.77
C LEU A 390 -5.52 -42.77 16.59
N LYS A 391 -5.90 -43.06 15.34
CA LYS A 391 -6.93 -44.07 15.00
C LYS A 391 -6.72 -44.57 13.56
N ARG A 392 -6.97 -45.87 13.35
CA ARG A 392 -6.63 -46.62 12.13
C ARG A 392 -7.33 -46.12 10.86
N THR A 393 -6.67 -46.35 9.73
CA THR A 393 -7.02 -45.92 8.38
C THR A 393 -8.07 -46.81 7.71
N ASN A 394 -8.70 -46.27 6.68
CA ASN A 394 -9.70 -46.92 5.82
C ASN A 394 -9.23 -46.76 4.37
N PRO A 395 -9.49 -47.71 3.43
CA PRO A 395 -8.86 -47.70 2.09
C PRO A 395 -9.14 -46.45 1.24
N SER A 396 -10.22 -45.71 1.51
CA SER A 396 -10.53 -44.44 0.84
C SER A 396 -9.59 -43.28 1.22
N LYS A 397 -8.64 -43.50 2.14
CA LYS A 397 -7.73 -42.46 2.64
C LYS A 397 -6.47 -42.32 1.79
N GLU A 398 -5.98 -43.38 1.13
CA GLU A 398 -4.73 -43.35 0.36
C GLU A 398 -4.78 -42.35 -0.81
N VAL A 399 -5.93 -42.27 -1.49
CA VAL A 399 -6.18 -41.28 -2.55
C VAL A 399 -6.17 -39.85 -2.00
N LYS A 400 -6.79 -39.64 -0.83
CA LYS A 400 -6.87 -38.32 -0.19
C LYS A 400 -5.53 -37.85 0.38
N ASP A 401 -4.78 -38.74 1.03
CA ASP A 401 -3.44 -38.43 1.57
C ASP A 401 -2.45 -38.11 0.42
N ARG A 402 -2.66 -38.65 -0.80
CA ARG A 402 -1.94 -38.28 -2.03
C ARG A 402 -2.35 -36.89 -2.52
N GLU A 403 -3.65 -36.66 -2.75
CA GLU A 403 -4.19 -35.37 -3.23
C GLU A 403 -3.75 -34.22 -2.32
N GLU A 404 -3.80 -34.40 -0.99
CA GLU A 404 -3.31 -33.43 -0.01
C GLU A 404 -1.81 -33.14 -0.17
N MET A 405 -0.97 -34.15 -0.45
CA MET A 405 0.49 -33.97 -0.64
C MET A 405 0.84 -33.31 -1.98
N GLU A 406 0.12 -33.64 -3.06
CA GLU A 406 0.28 -33.02 -4.37
C GLU A 406 -0.17 -31.54 -4.32
N GLN A 407 -1.33 -31.28 -3.72
CA GLN A 407 -1.83 -29.93 -3.48
C GLN A 407 -0.91 -29.14 -2.53
N TYR A 408 -0.33 -29.77 -1.49
CA TYR A 408 0.67 -29.13 -0.63
C TYR A 408 1.88 -28.68 -1.43
N PHE A 409 2.50 -29.55 -2.22
CA PHE A 409 3.67 -29.15 -3.03
C PHE A 409 3.33 -28.06 -4.07
N ALA A 410 2.16 -28.16 -4.71
CA ALA A 410 1.67 -27.15 -5.64
C ALA A 410 1.41 -25.80 -4.95
N THR A 411 0.94 -25.76 -3.70
CA THR A 411 0.50 -24.51 -3.04
C THR A 411 1.45 -23.95 -1.99
N HIS A 412 2.40 -24.72 -1.45
CA HIS A 412 3.33 -24.21 -0.43
C HIS A 412 4.25 -23.13 -1.03
N SER A 413 4.43 -22.04 -0.28
CA SER A 413 5.32 -20.95 -0.65
C SER A 413 6.05 -20.40 0.56
N ASP A 414 7.34 -20.11 0.37
CA ASP A 414 8.30 -19.59 1.36
C ASP A 414 8.07 -18.09 1.69
N HIS A 415 6.83 -17.62 1.49
CA HIS A 415 6.45 -16.20 1.47
C HIS A 415 5.98 -15.72 2.84
N THR A 416 5.11 -16.48 3.50
CA THR A 416 4.56 -16.13 4.82
C THR A 416 5.62 -16.05 5.93
N VAL A 417 6.61 -16.95 5.95
CA VAL A 417 7.68 -16.89 6.96
C VAL A 417 8.47 -15.58 6.85
N LYS A 418 8.70 -15.10 5.61
CA LYS A 418 9.41 -13.85 5.33
C LYS A 418 8.63 -12.60 5.75
N GLU A 419 7.30 -12.63 5.68
CA GLU A 419 6.44 -11.55 6.21
C GLU A 419 6.56 -11.45 7.73
N ILE A 420 6.49 -12.58 8.45
CA ILE A 420 6.66 -12.59 9.91
C ILE A 420 8.07 -12.07 10.29
N GLU A 421 9.09 -12.41 9.50
CA GLU A 421 10.46 -11.89 9.70
C GLU A 421 10.57 -10.38 9.45
N GLN A 422 9.93 -9.86 8.39
CA GLN A 422 9.92 -8.44 8.08
C GLN A 422 9.16 -7.64 9.16
N ALA A 423 8.04 -8.16 9.67
CA ALA A 423 7.34 -7.57 10.80
C ALA A 423 8.21 -7.51 12.07
N TYR A 424 8.97 -8.58 12.37
CA TYR A 424 9.92 -8.58 13.49
C TYR A 424 11.00 -7.49 13.34
N MET A 425 11.57 -7.32 12.14
CA MET A 425 12.52 -6.23 11.85
C MET A 425 11.92 -4.85 12.13
N GLN A 426 10.72 -4.61 11.60
CA GLN A 426 10.06 -3.32 11.67
C GLN A 426 9.65 -2.98 13.12
N CYS A 427 9.21 -3.98 13.88
CA CYS A 427 9.01 -3.89 15.33
C CYS A 427 10.30 -3.52 16.07
N ALA A 428 11.39 -4.24 15.81
CA ALA A 428 12.65 -4.07 16.52
C ALA A 428 13.26 -2.69 16.26
N MET A 429 13.11 -2.17 15.02
CA MET A 429 13.53 -0.82 14.68
C MET A 429 12.71 0.25 15.42
N THR A 430 11.40 0.08 15.55
CA THR A 430 10.50 1.13 16.08
C THR A 430 10.42 1.15 17.60
N SER A 431 10.46 -0.01 18.26
CA SER A 431 10.19 -0.17 19.69
C SER A 431 11.35 -0.74 20.52
N GLY A 432 12.49 -1.00 19.87
CA GLY A 432 13.61 -1.77 20.42
C GLY A 432 13.35 -3.28 20.32
N PRO A 433 14.34 -4.10 19.91
CA PRO A 433 14.15 -5.54 19.77
C PRO A 433 13.70 -6.27 21.05
N SER A 434 13.89 -5.68 22.24
CA SER A 434 13.44 -6.27 23.51
C SER A 434 11.96 -6.05 23.85
N SER A 435 11.23 -5.29 23.04
CA SER A 435 9.84 -4.93 23.32
C SER A 435 8.88 -6.13 23.41
N LYS A 436 7.69 -5.93 24.01
CA LYS A 436 6.66 -6.98 24.09
C LYS A 436 6.15 -7.43 22.72
N PRO A 437 5.85 -6.52 21.75
CA PRO A 437 5.47 -6.93 20.40
C PRO A 437 6.55 -7.75 19.68
N CYS A 438 7.84 -7.39 19.80
CA CYS A 438 8.88 -8.12 19.06
C CYS A 438 9.10 -9.53 19.64
N ARG A 439 8.93 -9.69 20.97
CA ARG A 439 8.84 -11.02 21.60
C ARG A 439 7.64 -11.84 21.15
N HIS A 440 6.52 -11.21 20.79
CA HIS A 440 5.36 -11.93 20.26
C HIS A 440 5.61 -12.37 18.80
N LEU A 441 6.12 -11.48 17.95
CA LEU A 441 6.52 -11.79 16.56
C LEU A 441 7.60 -12.88 16.49
N SER A 442 8.57 -12.85 17.41
CA SER A 442 9.57 -13.93 17.57
C SER A 442 8.93 -15.29 17.92
N LYS A 443 7.90 -15.32 18.78
CA LYS A 443 7.13 -16.55 19.05
C LYS A 443 6.33 -17.03 17.84
N MET A 444 5.88 -16.12 16.98
CA MET A 444 5.21 -16.48 15.74
C MET A 444 6.17 -17.06 14.70
N LEU A 445 7.38 -16.51 14.57
CA LEU A 445 8.44 -17.12 13.76
C LEU A 445 8.74 -18.54 14.22
N TYR A 446 8.83 -18.75 15.54
CA TYR A 446 9.01 -20.07 16.13
C TYR A 446 7.85 -21.03 15.78
N ARG A 447 6.60 -20.58 15.84
CA ARG A 447 5.43 -21.41 15.46
C ARG A 447 5.42 -21.77 13.97
N ALA A 448 5.78 -20.83 13.09
CA ALA A 448 5.86 -21.05 11.65
C ALA A 448 6.98 -22.01 11.25
N THR A 449 8.19 -21.76 11.76
CA THR A 449 9.38 -22.51 11.36
C THR A 449 9.50 -23.84 12.09
N THR A 450 9.23 -23.85 13.40
CA THR A 450 9.55 -24.98 14.29
C THR A 450 8.34 -25.84 14.63
N LEU A 451 7.17 -25.26 14.94
CA LEU A 451 5.97 -26.06 15.22
C LEU A 451 5.26 -26.57 13.96
N GLY A 452 5.59 -26.03 12.78
CA GLY A 452 4.99 -26.41 11.50
C GLY A 452 3.50 -26.12 11.45
N GLU A 453 3.05 -25.10 12.19
CA GLU A 453 1.66 -24.66 12.15
C GLU A 453 1.31 -24.13 10.76
N ASP A 454 0.03 -24.24 10.38
CA ASP A 454 -0.46 -23.84 9.08
C ASP A 454 -0.05 -22.38 8.79
N LEU A 455 0.72 -22.18 7.72
CA LEU A 455 1.19 -20.87 7.33
C LEU A 455 0.02 -19.92 7.11
N GLN A 456 -1.15 -20.39 6.67
CA GLN A 456 -2.32 -19.52 6.55
C GLN A 456 -2.87 -19.07 7.91
N ASN A 457 -2.84 -19.93 8.94
CA ASN A 457 -3.23 -19.55 10.31
C ASN A 457 -2.22 -18.61 10.97
N LEU A 458 -0.94 -18.77 10.68
CA LEU A 458 0.08 -17.85 11.15
C LEU A 458 0.06 -16.53 10.37
N LYS A 459 -0.22 -16.53 9.07
CA LYS A 459 -0.53 -15.31 8.32
C LYS A 459 -1.73 -14.61 8.97
N ASN A 460 -2.77 -15.36 9.33
CA ASN A 460 -3.93 -14.83 10.04
C ASN A 460 -3.61 -14.23 11.42
N GLU A 461 -2.66 -14.81 12.18
CA GLU A 461 -2.22 -14.28 13.49
C GLU A 461 -1.19 -13.15 13.38
N LEU A 462 -0.30 -13.16 12.37
CA LEU A 462 0.63 -12.05 12.09
C LEU A 462 -0.18 -10.78 11.86
N ASN A 463 -1.20 -10.91 11.02
CA ASN A 463 -2.15 -9.87 10.66
C ASN A 463 -3.05 -9.44 11.84
N SER A 464 -2.93 -10.11 13.00
CA SER A 464 -3.57 -9.73 14.27
C SER A 464 -2.63 -9.07 15.29
N MET A 465 -1.32 -9.02 15.01
CA MET A 465 -0.35 -8.26 15.81
C MET A 465 -0.21 -6.82 15.30
N GLU A 466 -0.74 -5.86 16.06
CA GLU A 466 -0.50 -4.45 15.78
C GLU A 466 0.85 -3.94 16.35
N PRO A 467 1.60 -3.11 15.59
CA PRO A 467 2.76 -2.41 16.13
C PRO A 467 2.36 -1.25 17.05
N GLY A 468 2.49 -1.45 18.37
CA GLY A 468 2.74 -0.35 19.31
C GLY A 468 1.68 -0.03 20.37
N LYS A 469 1.61 -0.82 21.45
CA LYS A 469 1.27 -0.30 22.79
C LYS A 469 2.08 -0.96 23.92
N PRO A 470 2.41 -0.23 25.01
CA PRO A 470 3.09 -0.81 26.17
C PRO A 470 2.16 -1.68 27.03
N SER A 471 2.76 -2.71 27.63
CA SER A 471 2.41 -3.31 28.93
C SER A 471 0.93 -3.43 29.37
N GLY A 472 0.38 -4.64 29.27
CA GLY A 472 -0.76 -5.12 30.08
C GLY A 472 -0.88 -6.64 29.94
N SER A 473 -1.50 -7.31 30.90
CA SER A 473 -1.73 -8.77 30.95
C SER A 473 -2.07 -9.44 29.60
N LEU A 474 -1.28 -10.46 29.21
CA LEU A 474 -1.76 -11.50 28.30
C LEU A 474 -2.99 -12.20 28.92
N PRO A 475 -3.86 -12.83 28.13
CA PRO A 475 -4.88 -13.72 28.67
C PRO A 475 -4.22 -14.83 29.47
N THR A 476 -4.58 -14.95 30.75
CA THR A 476 -4.37 -16.18 31.51
C THR A 476 -5.16 -17.28 30.82
N TYR A 477 -4.45 -18.27 30.29
CA TYR A 477 -5.05 -19.51 29.82
C TYR A 477 -5.70 -20.19 31.03
N HIS A 478 -7.03 -20.22 31.10
CA HIS A 478 -7.69 -21.16 31.99
C HIS A 478 -7.60 -22.56 31.34
N ASP A 479 -6.97 -23.48 32.08
CA ASP A 479 -6.92 -24.90 31.73
C ASP A 479 -8.33 -25.43 31.40
N PRO A 480 -8.53 -26.12 30.27
CA PRO A 480 -9.79 -26.81 29.97
C PRO A 480 -9.88 -28.14 30.74
N LYS A 481 -9.73 -28.07 32.06
CA LYS A 481 -10.07 -29.13 33.03
C LYS A 481 -10.47 -28.50 34.37
N HIS A 482 -11.77 -28.31 34.59
CA HIS A 482 -12.48 -29.10 35.60
C HIS A 482 -14.01 -28.89 35.51
N ILE A 483 -14.73 -30.00 35.69
CA ILE A 483 -16.19 -30.07 35.77
C ILE A 483 -16.63 -29.61 37.17
N ASN A 484 -17.80 -28.96 37.27
CA ASN A 484 -18.48 -28.65 38.54
C ASN A 484 -18.43 -29.82 39.53
N LYS A 485 -18.01 -29.53 40.77
CA LYS A 485 -18.45 -30.22 41.98
C LYS A 485 -18.34 -29.28 43.19
N ASP A 486 -19.15 -29.58 44.19
CA ASP A 486 -19.63 -28.66 45.22
C ASP A 486 -18.65 -28.31 46.36
N SER A 487 -19.18 -27.53 47.31
CA SER A 487 -18.78 -27.35 48.74
C SER A 487 -17.90 -26.14 49.15
N ASP A 488 -18.59 -25.13 49.67
CA ASP A 488 -18.48 -24.54 51.02
C ASP A 488 -17.18 -24.00 51.68
N THR A 489 -17.43 -23.01 52.57
CA THR A 489 -16.63 -22.51 53.72
C THR A 489 -15.45 -21.52 53.57
N LYS A 490 -15.77 -20.23 53.80
CA LYS A 490 -15.34 -19.33 54.92
C LYS A 490 -13.85 -18.93 55.21
N HIS A 491 -13.69 -17.66 55.62
CA HIS A 491 -12.60 -17.02 56.43
C HIS A 491 -11.21 -16.85 55.75
N GLU A 492 -10.32 -15.86 56.04
CA GLU A 492 -10.40 -14.60 56.80
C GLU A 492 -9.36 -13.53 56.34
N LYS A 493 -9.19 -12.42 57.09
CA LYS A 493 -8.37 -11.21 56.80
C LYS A 493 -6.90 -11.32 57.26
N SER A 494 -6.00 -10.53 56.65
CA SER A 494 -5.16 -9.52 57.38
C SER A 494 -4.23 -8.71 56.46
N ALA A 495 -3.91 -7.47 56.86
CA ALA A 495 -2.87 -6.61 56.26
C ALA A 495 -1.59 -6.61 57.11
N ILE A 496 -0.51 -5.94 56.67
CA ILE A 496 0.48 -5.20 57.50
C ILE A 496 1.43 -4.36 56.61
N ASN A 497 1.84 -3.19 57.12
CA ASN A 497 2.83 -2.27 56.54
C ASN A 497 4.24 -2.55 57.10
N GLU A 498 5.31 -2.03 56.49
CA GLU A 498 6.15 -0.94 57.06
C GLU A 498 7.42 -0.66 56.24
N ALA A 499 8.19 0.35 56.63
CA ALA A 499 9.17 1.09 55.80
C ALA A 499 10.52 1.32 56.50
N SER A 500 11.39 2.14 55.88
CA SER A 500 12.63 2.76 56.42
C SER A 500 13.94 1.96 56.24
N ARG A 501 15.15 2.55 56.28
CA ARG A 501 15.74 3.79 55.69
C ARG A 501 17.25 3.81 56.08
N GLU A 502 18.14 4.38 55.24
CA GLU A 502 19.46 4.97 55.63
C GLU A 502 20.55 4.03 56.23
N GLN A 503 21.87 4.28 56.27
CA GLN A 503 22.82 5.18 55.54
C GLN A 503 24.29 4.68 55.73
N VAL A 504 25.30 5.52 55.38
CA VAL A 504 26.76 5.45 55.73
C VAL A 504 27.63 4.57 54.79
N SER A 505 28.32 5.06 53.75
CA SER A 505 29.33 6.15 53.59
C SER A 505 30.79 5.72 53.97
N PRO A 506 31.89 6.37 53.48
CA PRO A 506 32.92 5.68 52.68
C PRO A 506 34.41 6.01 52.99
N THR A 507 35.37 5.40 52.26
CA THR A 507 36.76 5.87 51.95
C THR A 507 37.49 4.82 51.08
N ARG A 508 38.56 5.06 50.28
CA ARG A 508 39.43 6.24 50.04
C ARG A 508 40.07 6.21 48.62
N ASN A 509 40.20 7.40 48.02
CA ASN A 509 41.16 7.91 47.02
C ASN A 509 42.13 6.97 46.24
N GLN A 510 42.25 7.24 44.93
CA GLN A 510 43.43 7.95 44.39
C GLN A 510 43.05 8.84 43.19
N SER A 511 43.84 9.87 42.90
CA SER A 511 43.54 10.92 41.91
C SER A 511 44.80 11.42 41.23
N THR A 512 44.70 11.77 39.95
CA THR A 512 45.53 12.84 39.38
C THR A 512 44.70 13.68 38.40
N ARG A 513 44.69 14.99 38.63
CA ARG A 513 44.05 16.01 37.79
C ARG A 513 44.96 16.37 36.61
N LEU A 514 44.38 16.97 35.58
CA LEU A 514 44.78 18.31 35.12
C LEU A 514 43.53 19.04 34.59
N THR A 515 43.46 20.35 34.79
CA THR A 515 42.21 21.13 34.74
C THR A 515 42.34 22.43 33.95
N VAL A 516 41.42 22.63 32.99
CA VAL A 516 40.65 23.88 32.73
C VAL A 516 41.46 25.09 32.20
N PRO A 517 40.95 25.83 31.19
CA PRO A 517 40.23 27.07 31.49
C PRO A 517 38.74 27.04 31.10
N LEU A 518 37.94 27.80 31.84
CA LEU A 518 36.54 28.12 31.60
C LEU A 518 36.47 29.63 31.33
N ASP A 519 35.82 30.01 30.24
CA ASP A 519 35.23 31.33 29.96
C ASP A 519 34.19 31.09 28.84
N SER A 520 33.00 31.68 28.82
CA SER A 520 32.28 32.50 29.80
C SER A 520 30.76 32.29 29.58
N TYR A 521 29.90 32.74 30.50
CA TYR A 521 28.45 32.55 30.40
C TYR A 521 27.80 33.45 29.34
N ASP A 522 26.95 32.87 28.49
CA ASP A 522 25.67 33.50 28.14
C ASP A 522 24.57 32.45 27.90
N SER A 523 23.33 32.91 27.93
CA SER A 523 22.09 32.16 28.13
C SER A 523 21.51 31.50 26.87
N GLY A 524 20.90 30.31 27.02
CA GLY A 524 20.26 29.60 25.90
C GLY A 524 19.48 28.36 26.31
N SER A 525 18.27 28.20 25.79
CA SER A 525 17.30 27.16 26.14
C SER A 525 17.37 25.90 25.25
N GLY A 526 17.10 24.73 25.83
CA GLY A 526 16.33 23.65 25.17
C GLY A 526 17.06 22.62 24.28
N ASP A 527 16.34 21.53 24.03
CA ASP A 527 16.54 20.46 23.02
C ASP A 527 17.87 19.69 22.93
N SER A 528 17.88 18.44 23.44
CA SER A 528 18.88 17.43 23.05
C SER A 528 18.43 15.95 23.06
N CYS A 529 17.13 15.63 23.06
CA CYS A 529 16.61 14.26 22.84
C CYS A 529 15.86 14.07 21.50
N ARG A 530 16.30 14.79 20.45
CA ARG A 530 15.90 14.54 19.05
C ARG A 530 17.12 14.47 18.12
N ARG A 531 17.88 13.38 18.17
CA ARG A 531 18.79 12.95 17.10
C ARG A 531 18.60 11.46 16.84
N GLY A 532 17.78 11.15 15.85
CA GLY A 532 17.39 9.79 15.44
C GLY A 532 18.10 9.27 14.20
N ASP A 533 19.34 9.71 13.95
CA ASP A 533 20.22 9.06 12.97
C ASP A 533 20.70 7.73 13.57
N LYS A 534 19.90 6.67 13.41
CA LYS A 534 20.23 5.33 13.92
C LYS A 534 21.55 4.85 13.32
N ILE A 535 22.38 4.26 14.17
CA ILE A 535 23.77 3.93 13.88
C ILE A 535 23.86 2.98 12.67
N TRP A 536 23.02 1.95 12.64
CA TRP A 536 22.98 1.02 11.52
C TRP A 536 22.65 1.68 10.17
N ARG A 537 21.86 2.78 10.14
CA ARG A 537 21.60 3.52 8.88
C ARG A 537 22.83 4.28 8.40
N LYS A 538 23.66 4.79 9.31
CA LYS A 538 24.94 5.42 8.95
C LYS A 538 25.92 4.39 8.40
N ILE A 539 25.98 3.20 9.03
CA ILE A 539 26.76 2.05 8.55
C ILE A 539 26.28 1.62 7.16
N ASP A 540 24.98 1.50 6.96
CA ASP A 540 24.33 1.12 5.69
C ASP A 540 24.52 2.17 4.57
N ASP A 541 24.29 3.45 4.84
CA ASP A 541 24.56 4.53 3.86
C ASP A 541 26.05 4.63 3.51
N LYS A 542 26.96 4.44 4.47
CA LYS A 542 28.42 4.42 4.24
C LYS A 542 28.88 3.19 3.46
N ALA A 543 28.27 2.03 3.71
CA ALA A 543 28.53 0.80 2.96
C ALA A 543 28.00 0.90 1.51
N LYS A 544 26.85 1.55 1.29
CA LYS A 544 26.36 1.86 -0.07
C LYS A 544 27.29 2.82 -0.82
N GLU A 545 27.77 3.87 -0.15
CA GLU A 545 28.74 4.81 -0.74
C GLU A 545 30.04 4.10 -1.15
N PHE A 546 30.58 3.25 -0.26
CA PHE A 546 31.73 2.40 -0.52
C PHE A 546 31.52 1.46 -1.73
N VAL A 547 30.43 0.68 -1.74
CA VAL A 547 30.15 -0.24 -2.86
C VAL A 547 29.95 0.53 -4.17
N HIS A 548 29.24 1.66 -4.17
CA HIS A 548 29.07 2.50 -5.37
C HIS A 548 30.39 3.09 -5.88
N HIS A 549 31.32 3.49 -5.00
CA HIS A 549 32.64 3.99 -5.38
C HIS A 549 33.48 2.91 -6.09
N VAL A 550 33.31 1.65 -5.69
CA VAL A 550 34.03 0.49 -6.26
C VAL A 550 33.33 -0.10 -7.50
N SER A 551 32.02 0.12 -7.71
CA SER A 551 31.20 -0.59 -8.73
C SER A 551 30.71 0.22 -9.93
N GLY A 552 30.70 1.57 -9.89
CA GLY A 552 30.67 2.39 -11.11
C GLY A 552 29.38 2.39 -11.98
N VAL A 553 28.18 2.51 -11.40
CA VAL A 553 26.94 2.88 -12.14
C VAL A 553 26.18 3.99 -11.39
N HIS A 554 25.63 4.96 -12.11
CA HIS A 554 25.10 6.23 -11.55
C HIS A 554 23.68 6.15 -10.97
N ARG A 555 23.46 6.93 -9.89
CA ARG A 555 22.18 7.22 -9.25
C ARG A 555 22.08 8.76 -9.07
N PRO A 556 20.92 9.42 -9.26
CA PRO A 556 20.83 10.87 -9.10
C PRO A 556 21.14 11.32 -7.66
N ALA A 557 21.84 12.44 -7.50
CA ALA A 557 22.27 12.94 -6.19
C ALA A 557 21.10 13.45 -5.32
N LYS A 558 21.14 13.16 -4.02
CA LYS A 558 20.14 13.61 -3.03
C LYS A 558 20.13 15.14 -2.91
N THR A 559 18.96 15.77 -3.02
CA THR A 559 18.69 17.15 -2.55
C THR A 559 17.57 17.16 -1.52
N ALA A 560 17.70 18.02 -0.50
CA ALA A 560 16.77 18.31 0.60
C ALA A 560 16.23 17.14 1.47
N ARG A 561 16.18 17.36 2.79
CA ARG A 561 15.94 16.31 3.81
C ARG A 561 14.48 15.83 3.97
N ASP A 562 13.50 16.48 3.32
CA ASP A 562 12.06 16.23 3.54
C ASP A 562 11.35 15.57 2.34
N ASP A 563 12.02 15.40 1.20
CA ASP A 563 11.40 14.95 -0.04
C ASP A 563 11.38 13.42 -0.16
N ILE A 564 10.33 12.80 0.39
CA ILE A 564 10.05 11.37 0.21
C ILE A 564 9.75 11.09 -1.26
N HIS A 565 10.45 10.12 -1.86
CA HIS A 565 10.20 9.67 -3.22
C HIS A 565 9.74 8.21 -3.24
N LEU A 566 8.67 7.91 -3.97
CA LEU A 566 8.19 6.54 -4.21
C LEU A 566 8.70 6.01 -5.54
N ILE A 567 8.78 4.68 -5.68
CA ILE A 567 8.86 4.09 -7.01
C ILE A 567 7.55 4.37 -7.74
N HIS A 568 7.64 4.95 -8.93
CA HIS A 568 6.56 5.03 -9.88
C HIS A 568 6.87 4.10 -11.06
N VAL A 569 6.04 3.07 -11.26
CA VAL A 569 6.09 2.19 -12.42
C VAL A 569 5.02 2.66 -13.41
N GLN A 570 5.44 3.04 -14.61
CA GLN A 570 4.57 3.46 -15.70
C GLN A 570 4.60 2.41 -16.80
N PHE A 571 3.50 1.70 -17.00
CA PHE A 571 3.36 0.74 -18.11
C PHE A 571 2.87 1.47 -19.35
N HIS A 572 3.54 1.24 -20.48
CA HIS A 572 3.21 1.81 -21.79
C HIS A 572 2.77 0.74 -22.81
N GLY A 573 3.04 -0.53 -22.52
CA GLY A 573 2.59 -1.69 -23.27
C GLY A 573 2.50 -2.92 -22.35
N THR A 574 2.36 -4.10 -22.95
CA THR A 574 2.20 -5.38 -22.23
C THR A 574 3.42 -6.30 -22.33
N GLY A 575 4.43 -5.92 -23.12
CA GLY A 575 5.67 -6.66 -23.30
C GLY A 575 6.66 -6.53 -22.15
N GLN A 576 7.65 -7.43 -22.14
CA GLN A 576 8.58 -7.63 -21.01
C GLN A 576 9.47 -6.41 -20.68
N ASN A 577 9.57 -5.43 -21.58
CA ASN A 577 10.34 -4.19 -21.39
C ASN A 577 9.46 -2.92 -21.53
N ASP A 578 8.14 -3.03 -21.66
CA ASP A 578 7.25 -1.91 -22.02
C ASP A 578 6.84 -1.05 -20.80
N PHE A 579 7.79 -0.80 -19.90
CA PHE A 579 7.58 -0.03 -18.69
C PHE A 579 8.75 0.89 -18.37
N LYS A 580 8.45 2.03 -17.74
CA LYS A 580 9.41 2.98 -17.21
C LYS A 580 9.36 2.96 -15.69
N VAL A 581 10.53 2.99 -15.04
CA VAL A 581 10.64 3.08 -13.58
C VAL A 581 11.30 4.40 -13.22
N GLU A 582 10.60 5.22 -12.44
CA GLU A 582 11.07 6.52 -11.97
C GLU A 582 10.88 6.67 -10.47
N TYR A 583 11.51 7.69 -9.89
CA TYR A 583 11.30 8.09 -8.50
C TYR A 583 10.47 9.38 -8.48
N GLU A 584 9.24 9.31 -8.02
CA GLU A 584 8.31 10.45 -7.95
C GLU A 584 8.21 10.97 -6.51
N LYS A 585 8.32 12.29 -6.33
CA LYS A 585 8.11 12.93 -5.02
C LYS A 585 6.69 12.71 -4.53
N HIS A 586 6.55 12.07 -3.37
CA HIS A 586 5.28 11.67 -2.78
C HIS A 586 4.79 12.68 -1.74
N GLN A 587 3.52 13.05 -1.86
CA GLN A 587 2.85 13.96 -0.93
C GLN A 587 2.11 13.17 0.16
N SER A 588 2.22 13.61 1.42
CA SER A 588 1.55 13.01 2.58
C SER A 588 0.04 12.88 2.39
N THR A 589 -0.51 11.70 2.65
CA THR A 589 -1.94 11.36 2.59
C THR A 589 -2.42 10.88 3.96
N LEU A 590 -3.73 10.80 4.23
CA LEU A 590 -4.23 10.27 5.50
C LEU A 590 -3.72 8.84 5.75
N LEU A 591 -3.75 7.99 4.73
CA LEU A 591 -3.21 6.65 4.80
C LEU A 591 -1.70 6.65 5.02
N THR A 592 -0.94 7.44 4.26
CA THR A 592 0.53 7.40 4.32
C THR A 592 1.10 8.08 5.57
N GLU A 593 0.34 8.92 6.25
CA GLU A 593 0.68 9.48 7.58
C GLU A 593 0.29 8.56 8.73
N TYR A 594 -0.79 7.78 8.57
CA TYR A 594 -1.05 6.64 9.43
C TYR A 594 0.10 5.61 9.31
N LEU A 595 0.46 5.22 8.08
CA LEU A 595 1.60 4.33 7.82
C LEU A 595 2.90 4.92 8.35
N ARG A 596 3.20 6.22 8.16
CA ARG A 596 4.41 6.83 8.71
C ARG A 596 4.49 6.78 10.24
N LYS A 597 3.36 6.96 10.93
CA LYS A 597 3.30 6.91 12.40
C LYS A 597 3.25 5.49 12.96
N ARG A 598 2.74 4.52 12.19
CA ARG A 598 2.68 3.08 12.54
C ARG A 598 4.00 2.35 12.22
N ASP A 599 4.56 2.64 11.04
CA ASP A 599 5.60 1.85 10.37
C ASP A 599 6.97 2.56 10.33
N GLY A 600 7.01 3.85 10.68
CA GLY A 600 8.23 4.67 10.74
C GLY A 600 8.48 5.53 9.49
N PRO A 601 9.60 6.30 9.43
CA PRO A 601 9.90 7.17 8.29
C PRO A 601 10.09 6.40 6.97
N ASP A 602 10.51 5.13 7.08
CA ASP A 602 10.86 4.26 5.97
C ASP A 602 9.62 3.55 5.37
N TYR A 603 8.40 3.88 5.82
CA TYR A 603 7.11 3.34 5.32
C TYR A 603 6.97 3.41 3.79
N HIS A 604 7.60 4.42 3.17
CA HIS A 604 7.55 4.69 1.75
C HIS A 604 8.29 3.63 0.92
N GLU A 605 9.20 2.85 1.52
CA GLU A 605 9.83 1.72 0.83
C GLU A 605 8.87 0.55 0.56
N ASN A 606 7.82 0.43 1.38
CA ASN A 606 6.75 -0.56 1.21
C ASN A 606 5.66 -0.08 0.25
N LEU A 607 5.73 1.13 -0.28
CA LEU A 607 4.75 1.67 -1.22
C LEU A 607 5.36 1.80 -2.63
N MET A 608 4.54 1.55 -3.64
CA MET A 608 4.81 1.99 -5.00
C MET A 608 3.53 2.57 -5.62
N LYS A 609 3.71 3.40 -6.64
CA LYS A 609 2.64 3.91 -7.49
C LYS A 609 2.72 3.20 -8.83
N LEU A 610 1.58 2.73 -9.34
CA LEU A 610 1.46 2.22 -10.71
C LEU A 610 0.63 3.19 -11.53
N THR A 611 0.97 3.34 -12.81
CA THR A 611 0.11 3.94 -13.82
C THR A 611 0.07 3.05 -15.06
N PHE A 612 -1.13 2.76 -15.57
CA PHE A 612 -1.36 1.93 -16.75
C PHE A 612 -1.68 2.83 -17.96
N ASN A 613 -0.64 3.32 -18.65
CA ASN A 613 -0.73 4.18 -19.83
C ASN A 613 -0.71 3.33 -21.13
N ILE A 614 -1.61 2.35 -21.22
CA ILE A 614 -1.68 1.38 -22.34
C ILE A 614 -2.85 1.76 -23.25
N THR A 615 -2.68 1.58 -24.56
CA THR A 615 -3.74 1.74 -25.58
C THR A 615 -3.74 0.53 -26.52
N PRO A 616 -4.89 -0.09 -26.85
CA PRO A 616 -6.27 0.28 -26.48
C PRO A 616 -6.62 0.04 -25.00
N VAL A 617 -7.79 0.55 -24.58
CA VAL A 617 -8.23 0.55 -23.17
C VAL A 617 -8.60 -0.85 -22.69
N GLU A 618 -9.08 -1.71 -23.58
CA GLU A 618 -9.37 -3.12 -23.33
C GLU A 618 -8.11 -3.87 -22.89
N ASP A 619 -7.00 -3.66 -23.58
CA ASP A 619 -5.69 -4.24 -23.25
C ASP A 619 -5.15 -3.65 -21.94
N ALA A 620 -5.31 -2.34 -21.74
CA ALA A 620 -4.99 -1.69 -20.47
C ALA A 620 -5.75 -2.29 -19.28
N ASN A 621 -7.04 -2.60 -19.46
CA ASN A 621 -7.88 -3.18 -18.42
C ASN A 621 -7.57 -4.66 -18.16
N ASN A 622 -7.29 -5.44 -19.20
CA ASN A 622 -6.91 -6.85 -19.07
C ASN A 622 -5.51 -7.02 -18.46
N PHE A 623 -4.53 -6.23 -18.91
CA PHE A 623 -3.20 -6.20 -18.31
C PHE A 623 -3.23 -5.65 -16.88
N CYS A 624 -3.99 -4.57 -16.63
CA CYS A 624 -4.17 -4.07 -15.28
C CYS A 624 -4.76 -5.14 -14.36
N ARG A 625 -5.83 -5.84 -14.77
CA ARG A 625 -6.42 -6.95 -14.00
C ARG A 625 -5.36 -7.99 -13.62
N SER A 626 -4.60 -8.47 -14.61
CA SER A 626 -3.49 -9.42 -14.41
C SER A 626 -2.46 -8.91 -13.39
N VAL A 627 -2.12 -7.62 -13.41
CA VAL A 627 -1.18 -6.99 -12.45
C VAL A 627 -1.80 -6.77 -11.07
N LEU A 628 -3.12 -6.53 -10.95
CA LEU A 628 -3.80 -6.45 -9.65
C LEU A 628 -3.89 -7.83 -8.98
N GLU A 629 -4.25 -8.86 -9.75
CA GLU A 629 -4.39 -10.25 -9.30
C GLU A 629 -3.03 -10.82 -8.87
N ARG A 630 -2.00 -10.68 -9.72
CA ARG A 630 -0.68 -11.30 -9.51
C ARG A 630 0.26 -10.49 -8.61
N GLY A 631 -0.02 -9.20 -8.42
CA GLY A 631 0.88 -8.24 -7.78
C GLY A 631 2.13 -7.90 -8.61
N ILE A 632 2.98 -7.02 -8.08
CA ILE A 632 4.31 -6.72 -8.64
C ILE A 632 5.40 -7.19 -7.68
N PHE A 633 6.33 -8.02 -8.15
CA PHE A 633 7.55 -8.35 -7.42
C PHE A 633 8.66 -7.35 -7.71
N CYS A 634 9.08 -6.59 -6.71
CA CYS A 634 10.15 -5.59 -6.81
C CYS A 634 10.93 -5.55 -5.49
N ARG A 635 12.23 -5.24 -5.50
CA ARG A 635 13.07 -5.16 -4.27
C ARG A 635 12.93 -6.38 -3.32
N GLN A 636 12.80 -7.59 -3.88
CA GLN A 636 12.54 -8.84 -3.15
C GLN A 636 11.23 -8.87 -2.32
N ARG A 637 10.26 -8.00 -2.61
CA ARG A 637 8.93 -7.95 -1.98
C ARG A 637 7.83 -8.02 -3.04
N SER A 638 6.71 -8.65 -2.71
CA SER A 638 5.49 -8.64 -3.54
C SER A 638 4.60 -7.47 -3.10
N TYR A 639 4.28 -6.58 -4.02
CA TYR A 639 3.39 -5.46 -3.80
C TYR A 639 2.01 -5.77 -4.39
N PHE A 640 0.94 -5.51 -3.64
CA PHE A 640 -0.44 -5.75 -4.04
C PHE A 640 -1.27 -4.46 -3.95
N TYR A 641 -2.39 -4.43 -4.67
CA TYR A 641 -3.24 -3.25 -4.82
C TYR A 641 -3.75 -2.68 -3.49
N LEU A 642 -3.29 -1.51 -3.09
CA LEU A 642 -3.72 -0.86 -1.85
C LEU A 642 -5.05 -0.12 -2.04
N GLY A 643 -5.15 0.67 -3.10
CA GLY A 643 -6.29 1.53 -3.41
C GLY A 643 -5.91 2.77 -4.21
N HIS A 644 -6.86 3.70 -4.34
CA HIS A 644 -6.75 4.89 -5.19
C HIS A 644 -7.57 6.04 -4.60
N SER A 645 -7.20 7.29 -4.94
CA SER A 645 -8.13 8.43 -4.92
C SER A 645 -8.99 8.48 -6.19
N ASP A 646 -10.08 9.26 -6.19
CA ASP A 646 -10.91 9.49 -7.38
C ASP A 646 -10.10 10.03 -8.59
N GLU A 647 -9.09 10.88 -8.34
CA GLU A 647 -8.17 11.36 -9.38
C GLU A 647 -7.26 10.26 -9.93
N GLN A 648 -6.77 9.39 -9.05
CA GLN A 648 -5.93 8.26 -9.44
C GLN A 648 -6.71 7.26 -10.29
N LEU A 649 -7.97 6.98 -9.93
CA LEU A 649 -8.90 6.14 -10.70
C LEU A 649 -9.10 6.67 -12.13
N ALA A 650 -9.37 7.97 -12.28
CA ALA A 650 -9.52 8.60 -13.58
C ALA A 650 -8.24 8.54 -14.46
N LYS A 651 -7.05 8.57 -13.83
CA LYS A 651 -5.75 8.44 -14.49
C LYS A 651 -5.25 7.00 -14.63
N LYS A 652 -6.10 5.99 -14.39
CA LYS A 652 -5.75 4.55 -14.35
C LYS A 652 -4.47 4.29 -13.53
N SER A 653 -4.36 4.94 -12.38
CA SER A 653 -3.23 4.84 -11.46
C SER A 653 -3.70 4.41 -10.06
N CYS A 654 -2.82 3.79 -9.29
CA CYS A 654 -3.15 3.33 -7.95
C CYS A 654 -1.90 3.22 -7.08
N TYR A 655 -2.11 3.13 -5.77
CA TYR A 655 -1.07 2.70 -4.85
C TYR A 655 -1.07 1.19 -4.72
N PHE A 656 0.12 0.64 -4.64
CA PHE A 656 0.43 -0.75 -4.33
C PHE A 656 1.28 -0.75 -3.06
N ILE A 657 1.07 -1.75 -2.19
CA ILE A 657 1.83 -1.89 -0.94
C ILE A 657 2.40 -3.30 -0.82
N ALA A 658 3.60 -3.41 -0.25
CA ALA A 658 4.23 -4.67 0.11
C ALA A 658 3.56 -5.27 1.35
N ALA A 659 2.32 -5.71 1.19
CA ALA A 659 1.49 -6.38 2.19
C ALA A 659 0.42 -7.24 1.49
N THR A 660 -0.07 -8.26 2.18
CA THR A 660 -1.03 -9.24 1.63
C THR A 660 -2.45 -8.68 1.53
N HIS A 661 -3.32 -9.27 0.69
CA HIS A 661 -4.73 -8.82 0.58
C HIS A 661 -5.45 -8.78 1.94
N LYS A 662 -5.09 -9.67 2.89
CA LYS A 662 -5.63 -9.66 4.25
C LYS A 662 -5.04 -8.55 5.12
N GLU A 663 -3.74 -8.27 5.05
CA GLU A 663 -3.14 -7.10 5.73
C GLU A 663 -3.68 -5.79 5.15
N ILE A 664 -3.96 -5.73 3.85
CA ILE A 664 -4.57 -4.57 3.21
C ILE A 664 -6.03 -4.40 3.66
N TYR A 665 -6.81 -5.48 3.72
CA TYR A 665 -8.17 -5.43 4.30
C TYR A 665 -8.14 -4.99 5.77
N GLY A 666 -7.20 -5.53 6.56
CA GLY A 666 -6.95 -5.12 7.95
C GLY A 666 -6.56 -3.65 8.07
N LEU A 667 -5.63 -3.16 7.23
CA LEU A 667 -5.21 -1.75 7.18
C LEU A 667 -6.38 -0.82 6.85
N LEU A 668 -7.24 -1.18 5.90
CA LEU A 668 -8.42 -0.39 5.57
C LEU A 668 -9.45 -0.41 6.70
N SER A 669 -9.67 -1.56 7.36
CA SER A 669 -10.65 -1.68 8.45
C SER A 669 -10.31 -0.86 9.70
N GLN A 670 -9.05 -0.47 9.89
CA GLN A 670 -8.61 0.49 10.93
C GLN A 670 -9.27 1.88 10.81
N PHE A 671 -9.65 2.27 9.58
CA PHE A 671 -10.33 3.54 9.35
C PHE A 671 -11.84 3.40 9.52
N GLY A 672 -12.44 2.30 9.05
CA GLY A 672 -13.84 1.97 9.30
C GLY A 672 -14.30 0.68 8.60
N ASP A 673 -15.47 0.17 8.99
CA ASP A 673 -16.09 -0.95 8.28
C ASP A 673 -16.72 -0.46 6.97
N PHE A 674 -16.01 -0.67 5.86
CA PHE A 674 -16.50 -0.34 4.52
C PHE A 674 -17.44 -1.42 3.94
N SER A 675 -17.56 -2.60 4.57
CA SER A 675 -18.33 -3.73 4.04
C SER A 675 -19.86 -3.54 4.16
N ASP A 676 -20.31 -2.65 5.07
CA ASP A 676 -21.70 -2.21 5.20
C ASP A 676 -22.22 -1.49 3.93
N GLU A 677 -21.34 -0.85 3.17
CA GLU A 677 -21.68 -0.24 1.89
C GLU A 677 -21.68 -1.32 0.79
N LYS A 678 -22.89 -1.72 0.35
CA LYS A 678 -23.09 -2.77 -0.67
C LYS A 678 -22.84 -2.29 -2.10
N ASN A 679 -22.93 -0.99 -2.38
CA ASN A 679 -22.65 -0.45 -3.71
C ASN A 679 -21.14 -0.22 -3.86
N LEU A 680 -20.51 -0.91 -4.81
CA LEU A 680 -19.05 -0.90 -4.97
C LEU A 680 -18.48 0.48 -5.29
N ALA A 681 -19.14 1.30 -6.13
CA ALA A 681 -18.68 2.66 -6.42
C ALA A 681 -18.72 3.57 -5.18
N ARG A 682 -19.76 3.44 -4.34
CA ARG A 682 -19.86 4.16 -3.05
C ARG A 682 -18.87 3.65 -2.02
N ARG A 683 -18.60 2.34 -1.99
CA ARG A 683 -17.56 1.71 -1.14
C ARG A 683 -16.18 2.20 -1.53
N ALA A 684 -15.87 2.18 -2.83
CA ALA A 684 -14.64 2.71 -3.41
C ALA A 684 -14.44 4.17 -3.04
N ARG A 685 -15.45 5.04 -3.21
CA ARG A 685 -15.36 6.46 -2.84
C ARG A 685 -15.11 6.68 -1.34
N LYS A 686 -15.68 5.86 -0.45
CA LYS A 686 -15.39 5.92 1.00
C LYS A 686 -13.92 5.57 1.29
N ILE A 687 -13.41 4.48 0.70
CA ILE A 687 -11.99 4.09 0.79
C ILE A 687 -11.07 5.16 0.17
N ALA A 688 -11.49 5.78 -0.93
CA ALA A 688 -10.74 6.79 -1.66
C ALA A 688 -10.40 8.02 -0.80
N THR A 689 -11.20 8.36 0.20
CA THR A 689 -10.92 9.46 1.15
C THR A 689 -9.62 9.31 1.95
N LEU A 690 -9.00 8.12 1.97
CA LEU A 690 -7.73 7.88 2.64
C LEU A 690 -6.51 8.33 1.80
N PHE A 691 -6.67 8.49 0.49
CA PHE A 691 -5.57 8.60 -0.49
C PHE A 691 -5.21 10.00 -0.99
N PRO A 692 -6.10 11.02 -1.03
CA PRO A 692 -5.69 12.37 -1.42
C PRO A 692 -4.63 12.97 -0.48
N PRO A 693 -3.67 13.72 -1.03
CA PRO A 693 -2.63 14.37 -0.26
C PRO A 693 -3.18 15.57 0.52
N PHE A 694 -2.44 16.01 1.53
CA PHE A 694 -2.79 17.15 2.37
C PHE A 694 -1.56 18.03 2.67
N THR A 695 -1.79 19.30 3.02
CA THR A 695 -0.71 20.29 3.21
C THR A 695 0.00 20.15 4.56
N LYS A 696 -0.75 20.07 5.67
CA LYS A 696 -0.23 20.05 7.05
C LYS A 696 -1.16 19.28 8.01
N THR A 697 -0.66 18.98 9.22
CA THR A 697 -1.46 18.41 10.33
C THR A 697 -1.56 19.36 11.53
N VAL A 698 -2.72 19.40 12.19
CA VAL A 698 -2.95 20.17 13.43
C VAL A 698 -3.48 19.25 14.53
N LYS A 699 -2.94 19.32 15.76
CA LYS A 699 -3.31 18.42 16.86
C LYS A 699 -4.70 18.77 17.42
N LEU A 700 -5.59 17.78 17.51
CA LEU A 700 -6.95 17.95 18.04
C LEU A 700 -7.28 16.81 19.02
N SER A 701 -7.50 17.16 20.29
CA SER A 701 -7.89 16.23 21.36
C SER A 701 -9.36 15.82 21.24
N GLU A 702 -9.74 14.71 21.87
CA GLU A 702 -11.13 14.24 21.91
C GLU A 702 -12.06 15.17 22.71
N ASN A 703 -11.52 15.88 23.70
CA ASN A 703 -12.24 16.92 24.45
C ASN A 703 -12.25 18.27 23.72
N ASP A 704 -11.46 18.44 22.64
CA ASP A 704 -11.39 19.68 21.88
C ASP A 704 -12.43 19.73 20.73
N TYR A 705 -13.29 18.72 20.58
CA TYR A 705 -14.32 18.73 19.53
C TYR A 705 -15.67 18.15 19.96
N LYS A 706 -16.75 18.55 19.26
CA LYS A 706 -18.08 17.91 19.34
C LYS A 706 -18.65 17.60 17.96
N VAL A 707 -19.68 16.76 17.91
CA VAL A 707 -20.47 16.46 16.70
C VAL A 707 -21.92 16.83 16.97
N GLU A 708 -22.55 17.61 16.09
CA GLU A 708 -23.95 18.02 16.22
C GLU A 708 -24.81 17.59 15.02
N PRO A 709 -26.15 17.56 15.15
CA PRO A 709 -27.04 17.30 14.03
C PRO A 709 -26.92 18.35 12.93
N ASP A 710 -27.10 17.92 11.68
CA ASP A 710 -27.16 18.85 10.56
C ASP A 710 -28.40 19.76 10.58
N VAL A 711 -28.22 20.98 10.08
CA VAL A 711 -29.35 21.86 9.78
C VAL A 711 -30.01 21.38 8.49
N THR A 712 -31.27 20.94 8.59
CA THR A 712 -32.07 20.44 7.47
C THR A 712 -33.29 21.31 7.22
N GLY A 713 -33.84 21.25 6.01
CA GLY A 713 -35.03 22.02 5.64
C GLY A 713 -35.50 21.76 4.21
N GLY A 714 -36.35 22.65 3.70
CA GLY A 714 -37.15 22.39 2.50
C GLY A 714 -38.33 21.45 2.79
N VAL A 715 -39.06 21.06 1.74
CA VAL A 715 -40.27 20.22 1.88
C VAL A 715 -39.88 18.84 2.43
N PHE A 716 -40.47 18.43 3.56
CA PHE A 716 -40.12 17.21 4.32
C PHE A 716 -38.62 17.11 4.69
N SER A 717 -37.97 18.23 5.04
CA SER A 717 -36.53 18.29 5.38
C SER A 717 -35.62 17.66 4.30
N SER A 718 -36.00 17.80 3.03
CA SER A 718 -35.36 17.13 1.90
C SER A 718 -33.97 17.65 1.50
N TYR A 719 -33.48 18.72 2.14
CA TYR A 719 -32.15 19.29 1.91
C TYR A 719 -31.39 19.51 3.22
N THR A 720 -30.09 19.21 3.18
CA THR A 720 -29.14 19.45 4.25
C THR A 720 -28.34 20.72 3.92
N PHE A 721 -28.37 21.72 4.81
CA PHE A 721 -27.71 23.02 4.60
C PHE A 721 -26.27 23.07 5.13
N THR A 722 -25.95 22.20 6.08
CA THR A 722 -24.62 22.00 6.64
C THR A 722 -23.89 20.80 6.02
N ASP A 723 -24.31 20.32 4.83
CA ASP A 723 -23.77 19.10 4.22
C ASP A 723 -22.25 19.19 4.00
N GLY A 724 -21.50 18.49 4.87
CA GLY A 724 -20.05 18.51 4.91
C GLY A 724 -19.43 19.79 5.50
N CYS A 725 -20.17 20.68 6.18
CA CYS A 725 -19.60 21.91 6.74
C CYS A 725 -19.87 22.04 8.24
N GLY A 726 -18.82 22.19 9.04
CA GLY A 726 -18.83 22.44 10.47
C GLY A 726 -18.13 23.76 10.85
N PHE A 727 -17.84 23.93 12.14
CA PHE A 727 -17.28 25.17 12.69
C PHE A 727 -15.92 24.97 13.36
N MET A 728 -15.08 26.00 13.32
CA MET A 728 -13.82 26.06 14.08
C MET A 728 -13.73 27.36 14.90
N SER A 729 -13.07 27.29 16.06
CA SER A 729 -12.83 28.45 16.90
C SER A 729 -11.68 29.32 16.40
N VAL A 730 -11.61 30.57 16.85
CA VAL A 730 -10.47 31.48 16.61
C VAL A 730 -9.14 30.85 17.04
N LYS A 731 -9.14 30.05 18.10
CA LYS A 731 -7.95 29.31 18.58
C LYS A 731 -7.49 28.29 17.54
N PHE A 732 -8.39 27.47 17.02
CA PHE A 732 -8.05 26.47 16.00
C PHE A 732 -7.59 27.11 14.68
N ALA A 733 -8.26 28.19 14.24
CA ALA A 733 -7.83 28.94 13.05
C ALA A 733 -6.42 29.54 13.22
N SER A 734 -6.04 29.95 14.43
CA SER A 734 -4.69 30.42 14.75
C SER A 734 -3.66 29.28 14.79
N GLU A 735 -4.06 28.09 15.25
CA GLU A 735 -3.21 26.88 15.18
C GLU A 735 -2.97 26.46 13.71
N VAL A 736 -3.98 26.56 12.84
CA VAL A 736 -3.84 26.33 11.39
C VAL A 736 -2.94 27.39 10.73
N GLN A 737 -3.15 28.68 11.02
CA GLN A 737 -2.31 29.78 10.54
C GLN A 737 -0.82 29.48 10.81
N ASN A 738 -0.48 29.16 12.05
CA ASN A 738 0.90 28.95 12.48
C ASN A 738 1.56 27.75 11.79
N VAL A 739 0.84 26.64 11.60
CA VAL A 739 1.43 25.43 10.99
C VAL A 739 1.59 25.57 9.46
N LEU A 740 0.77 26.40 8.82
CA LEU A 740 0.89 26.76 7.41
C LEU A 740 1.84 27.94 7.15
N ASN A 741 2.33 28.61 8.20
CA ASN A 741 3.11 29.86 8.12
C ASN A 741 2.38 31.00 7.36
N LEU A 742 1.07 31.15 7.58
CA LEU A 742 0.27 32.20 6.93
C LEU A 742 0.36 33.53 7.70
N ASP A 743 0.46 34.63 6.96
CA ASP A 743 0.36 36.00 7.45
C ASP A 743 -1.09 36.38 7.87
N TYR A 744 -2.10 35.71 7.31
CA TYR A 744 -3.51 35.84 7.67
C TYR A 744 -4.08 34.60 8.37
N LYS A 745 -5.24 34.76 9.04
CA LYS A 745 -6.02 33.64 9.60
C LYS A 745 -6.99 33.10 8.55
N PRO A 746 -6.94 31.81 8.21
CA PRO A 746 -7.90 31.24 7.26
C PRO A 746 -9.31 31.26 7.86
N SER A 747 -10.27 31.64 7.04
CA SER A 747 -11.70 31.74 7.40
C SER A 747 -12.43 30.43 7.20
N ALA A 748 -11.97 29.62 6.24
CA ALA A 748 -12.46 28.28 5.99
C ALA A 748 -11.29 27.32 5.77
N VAL A 749 -11.37 26.10 6.31
CA VAL A 749 -10.33 25.08 6.17
C VAL A 749 -10.98 23.77 5.75
N HIS A 750 -10.55 23.18 4.65
CA HIS A 750 -10.98 21.84 4.24
C HIS A 750 -10.18 20.82 5.04
N VAL A 751 -10.86 19.96 5.80
CA VAL A 751 -10.21 19.05 6.74
C VAL A 751 -10.66 17.60 6.62
N ARG A 752 -9.77 16.69 7.04
CA ARG A 752 -10.11 15.32 7.41
C ARG A 752 -9.66 15.00 8.83
N TYR A 753 -10.54 14.37 9.62
CA TYR A 753 -10.28 13.95 10.99
C TYR A 753 -11.15 12.74 11.35
N ARG A 754 -10.53 11.54 11.47
CA ARG A 754 -11.16 10.31 12.00
C ARG A 754 -12.56 10.05 11.43
N GLY A 755 -12.62 9.79 10.12
CA GLY A 755 -13.88 9.56 9.37
C GLY A 755 -14.72 10.80 9.07
N ASN A 756 -14.43 11.95 9.70
CA ASN A 756 -15.05 13.23 9.34
C ASN A 756 -14.26 13.89 8.22
N GLU A 757 -14.97 14.34 7.18
CA GLU A 757 -14.43 15.10 6.06
C GLU A 757 -15.35 16.28 5.74
N GLY A 758 -14.76 17.45 5.53
CA GLY A 758 -15.48 18.62 5.05
C GLY A 758 -14.85 19.96 5.44
N MET A 759 -15.59 21.05 5.24
CA MET A 759 -15.13 22.40 5.58
C MET A 759 -15.37 22.70 7.06
N LEU A 760 -14.42 23.37 7.71
CA LEU A 760 -14.65 24.10 8.95
C LEU A 760 -14.61 25.60 8.66
N VAL A 761 -15.68 26.32 8.97
CA VAL A 761 -15.73 27.79 8.90
C VAL A 761 -15.50 28.41 10.28
N LEU A 762 -14.81 29.55 10.33
CA LEU A 762 -14.55 30.28 11.56
C LEU A 762 -15.87 30.71 12.23
N LYS A 763 -15.99 30.41 13.53
CA LYS A 763 -17.10 30.81 14.38
C LYS A 763 -16.57 31.41 15.69
N GLU A 764 -16.81 32.71 15.89
CA GLU A 764 -16.19 33.50 16.97
C GLU A 764 -16.68 33.11 18.37
N ASP A 765 -17.96 32.74 18.49
CA ASP A 765 -18.65 32.36 19.72
C ASP A 765 -18.39 30.89 20.11
N LEU A 766 -17.71 30.10 19.27
CA LEU A 766 -17.32 28.72 19.59
C LEU A 766 -16.18 28.69 20.61
N LYS A 767 -16.54 28.70 21.90
CA LYS A 767 -15.60 28.77 23.04
C LYS A 767 -15.39 27.45 23.78
N GLU A 768 -16.39 26.56 23.79
CA GLU A 768 -16.37 25.29 24.54
C GLU A 768 -15.38 24.27 23.98
N VAL A 769 -15.23 24.27 22.65
CA VAL A 769 -14.44 23.32 21.87
C VAL A 769 -13.64 24.05 20.80
N LYS A 770 -12.57 23.43 20.29
CA LYS A 770 -11.84 23.96 19.12
C LYS A 770 -12.62 23.77 17.82
N VAL A 771 -13.36 22.66 17.69
CA VAL A 771 -14.02 22.23 16.45
C VAL A 771 -15.42 21.67 16.72
N GLN A 772 -16.39 21.99 15.88
CA GLN A 772 -17.71 21.36 15.84
C GLN A 772 -17.94 20.75 14.46
N PHE A 773 -18.05 19.43 14.38
CA PHE A 773 -18.46 18.72 13.17
C PHE A 773 -19.99 18.58 13.11
N HIS A 774 -20.55 18.34 11.92
CA HIS A 774 -21.94 17.89 11.76
C HIS A 774 -21.99 16.44 11.25
N ASN A 775 -23.11 15.75 11.49
CA ASN A 775 -23.28 14.33 11.13
C ASN A 775 -22.95 14.01 9.66
N SER A 776 -23.29 14.88 8.71
CA SER A 776 -23.00 14.76 7.28
C SER A 776 -21.50 14.71 6.93
N MET A 777 -20.64 15.23 7.82
CA MET A 777 -19.18 15.16 7.66
C MET A 777 -18.66 13.73 7.87
N GLN A 778 -19.34 12.91 8.67
CA GLN A 778 -18.92 11.55 9.00
C GLN A 778 -19.16 10.58 7.82
N LYS A 779 -18.13 10.36 7.00
CA LYS A 779 -18.19 9.50 5.80
C LYS A 779 -18.13 8.00 6.13
N PHE A 780 -17.44 7.67 7.22
CA PHE A 780 -17.36 6.35 7.84
C PHE A 780 -17.18 6.51 9.36
N ARG A 781 -17.40 5.44 10.12
CA ARG A 781 -17.31 5.43 11.59
C ARG A 781 -16.10 4.61 12.05
N ASP A 782 -15.44 5.12 13.09
CA ASP A 782 -14.39 4.40 13.83
C ASP A 782 -14.96 3.05 14.32
N PRO A 783 -14.24 1.91 14.16
CA PRO A 783 -14.63 0.64 14.73
C PRO A 783 -14.74 0.71 16.27
N ASP A 784 -15.79 0.14 16.84
CA ASP A 784 -16.01 -0.07 18.28
C ASP A 784 -15.93 1.18 19.21
N GLY A 785 -15.84 2.40 18.65
CA GLY A 785 -15.85 3.65 19.42
C GLY A 785 -14.60 3.89 20.28
N LYS A 786 -13.59 3.04 20.20
CA LYS A 786 -12.27 3.20 20.85
C LYS A 786 -11.20 3.36 19.77
N LYS A 787 -10.53 4.50 19.78
CA LYS A 787 -9.78 4.98 18.62
C LYS A 787 -8.28 4.70 18.72
N PRO A 788 -7.58 4.59 17.58
CA PRO A 788 -6.14 4.77 17.55
C PRO A 788 -5.77 6.18 18.05
N GLU A 789 -5.02 6.25 19.16
CA GLU A 789 -4.45 7.51 19.69
C GLU A 789 -3.53 8.20 18.68
N VAL A 790 -2.97 7.40 17.76
CA VAL A 790 -2.09 7.81 16.67
C VAL A 790 -2.72 8.89 15.78
N LEU A 791 -4.03 8.83 15.55
CA LEU A 791 -4.80 9.71 14.64
C LEU A 791 -5.42 10.95 15.32
N ASN A 792 -4.85 11.44 16.44
CA ASN A 792 -5.27 12.67 17.12
C ASN A 792 -4.82 13.97 16.41
N PHE A 793 -4.95 14.01 15.09
CA PHE A 793 -4.54 15.15 14.26
C PHE A 793 -5.50 15.34 13.08
N VAL A 794 -5.81 16.60 12.81
CA VAL A 794 -6.61 17.07 11.68
C VAL A 794 -5.69 17.27 10.50
N ASN A 795 -6.01 16.65 9.36
CA ASN A 795 -5.32 16.90 8.10
C ASN A 795 -5.94 18.13 7.45
N VAL A 796 -5.13 19.15 7.21
CA VAL A 796 -5.52 20.34 6.44
C VAL A 796 -5.30 20.02 4.96
N MET A 797 -6.39 19.79 4.25
CA MET A 797 -6.41 19.41 2.84
C MET A 797 -6.19 20.62 1.93
N ASP A 798 -6.87 21.72 2.25
CA ASP A 798 -6.87 23.01 1.55
C ASP A 798 -7.48 24.09 2.48
N TYR A 799 -7.41 25.37 2.13
CA TYR A 799 -7.90 26.48 2.96
C TYR A 799 -8.32 27.69 2.13
N SER A 800 -9.16 28.57 2.70
CA SER A 800 -9.53 29.86 2.12
C SER A 800 -8.26 30.68 1.88
N SER A 801 -7.86 30.81 0.62
CA SER A 801 -6.63 31.48 0.21
C SER A 801 -6.96 32.77 -0.56
N PRO A 802 -6.27 33.88 -0.29
CA PRO A 802 -6.46 35.12 -1.03
C PRO A 802 -5.91 35.00 -2.45
N TYR A 803 -6.32 35.91 -3.34
CA TYR A 803 -5.80 36.05 -4.72
C TYR A 803 -6.00 34.82 -5.65
N VAL A 804 -6.78 33.80 -5.26
CA VAL A 804 -7.13 32.67 -6.14
C VAL A 804 -8.12 33.13 -7.22
N SER A 805 -7.59 33.67 -8.32
CA SER A 805 -8.38 34.20 -9.44
C SER A 805 -9.19 33.10 -10.15
N GLY A 806 -10.44 33.41 -10.51
CA GLY A 806 -11.33 32.48 -11.20
C GLY A 806 -11.15 32.45 -12.71
N TYR A 807 -11.41 31.29 -13.32
CA TYR A 807 -11.32 31.06 -14.77
C TYR A 807 -12.63 30.49 -15.33
N LEU A 808 -12.95 30.84 -16.58
CA LEU A 808 -14.04 30.22 -17.35
C LEU A 808 -13.50 29.11 -18.26
N ASN A 809 -14.20 27.98 -18.29
CA ASN A 809 -14.02 26.92 -19.30
C ASN A 809 -15.15 26.96 -20.35
N SER A 810 -15.03 26.19 -21.43
CA SER A 810 -16.00 26.21 -22.55
C SER A 810 -17.46 26.00 -22.12
N ARG A 811 -17.71 25.12 -21.14
CA ARG A 811 -19.07 24.86 -20.60
C ARG A 811 -19.60 26.09 -19.86
N MET A 812 -18.77 26.73 -19.04
CA MET A 812 -19.14 27.96 -18.32
C MET A 812 -19.46 29.11 -19.29
N ILE A 813 -18.65 29.28 -20.35
CA ILE A 813 -18.89 30.25 -21.44
C ILE A 813 -20.25 29.99 -22.10
N MET A 814 -20.52 28.75 -22.53
CA MET A 814 -21.79 28.36 -23.14
C MET A 814 -23.00 28.62 -22.25
N LEU A 815 -22.89 28.31 -20.94
CA LEU A 815 -23.99 28.55 -20.01
C LEU A 815 -24.17 30.03 -19.67
N LEU A 816 -23.09 30.83 -19.64
CA LEU A 816 -23.19 32.28 -19.47
C LEU A 816 -23.86 32.94 -20.68
N GLU A 817 -23.45 32.59 -21.90
CA GLU A 817 -24.07 33.05 -23.16
C GLU A 817 -25.57 32.69 -23.21
N GLU A 818 -25.93 31.42 -22.95
CA GLU A 818 -27.32 30.96 -22.90
C GLU A 818 -28.15 31.76 -21.87
N ARG A 819 -27.54 32.08 -20.72
CA ARG A 819 -28.14 32.89 -19.66
C ARG A 819 -28.11 34.40 -19.94
N GLY A 820 -27.68 34.79 -21.14
CA GLY A 820 -27.79 36.13 -21.71
C GLY A 820 -26.62 37.07 -21.39
N VAL A 821 -25.41 36.53 -21.23
CA VAL A 821 -24.15 37.30 -21.24
C VAL A 821 -23.74 37.58 -22.69
N SER A 822 -23.18 38.76 -22.96
CA SER A 822 -22.72 39.13 -24.31
C SER A 822 -21.48 38.34 -24.71
N ALA A 823 -21.51 37.76 -25.91
CA ALA A 823 -20.36 37.14 -26.57
C ALA A 823 -19.13 38.07 -26.62
N GLN A 824 -19.35 39.37 -26.88
CA GLN A 824 -18.28 40.37 -26.91
C GLN A 824 -17.57 40.55 -25.56
N ASN A 825 -18.30 40.41 -24.44
CA ASN A 825 -17.71 40.50 -23.11
C ASN A 825 -16.82 39.29 -22.80
N LEU A 826 -17.22 38.10 -23.28
CA LEU A 826 -16.47 36.86 -23.13
C LEU A 826 -15.22 36.85 -24.01
N GLU A 827 -15.29 37.39 -25.24
CA GLU A 827 -14.11 37.64 -26.08
C GLU A 827 -13.16 38.66 -25.45
N ALA A 828 -13.67 39.79 -24.93
CA ALA A 828 -12.84 40.82 -24.30
C ALA A 828 -12.06 40.30 -23.06
N LEU A 829 -12.63 39.35 -22.31
CA LEU A 829 -11.94 38.68 -21.20
C LEU A 829 -10.80 37.77 -21.71
N GLN A 830 -10.99 37.05 -22.83
CA GLN A 830 -9.93 36.26 -23.44
C GLN A 830 -8.80 37.15 -23.96
N ASP A 831 -9.15 38.26 -24.61
CA ASP A 831 -8.19 39.18 -25.22
C ASP A 831 -7.37 39.92 -24.16
N GLY A 832 -8.02 40.36 -23.08
CA GLY A 832 -7.33 40.88 -21.91
C GLY A 832 -6.36 39.86 -21.32
N TYR A 833 -6.77 38.58 -21.18
CA TYR A 833 -5.88 37.54 -20.66
C TYR A 833 -4.68 37.26 -21.58
N HIS A 834 -4.89 37.23 -22.91
CA HIS A 834 -3.80 37.14 -23.89
C HIS A 834 -2.83 38.32 -23.80
N GLU A 835 -3.32 39.56 -23.70
CA GLU A 835 -2.47 40.75 -23.52
C GLU A 835 -1.67 40.71 -22.21
N LEU A 836 -2.28 40.19 -21.12
CA LEU A 836 -1.56 39.98 -19.86
C LEU A 836 -0.39 39.01 -20.00
N LEU A 837 -0.57 37.91 -20.75
CA LEU A 837 0.49 36.94 -20.98
C LEU A 837 1.56 37.45 -21.96
N GLU A 838 1.20 38.14 -23.04
CA GLU A 838 2.18 38.76 -23.96
C GLU A 838 3.04 39.81 -23.27
N GLY A 839 2.41 40.69 -22.50
CA GLY A 839 3.09 41.79 -21.81
C GLY A 839 3.85 41.39 -20.55
N ILE A 840 3.82 40.12 -20.11
CA ILE A 840 4.22 39.71 -18.74
C ILE A 840 5.70 39.97 -18.43
N CYS A 841 6.56 40.03 -19.46
CA CYS A 841 7.98 40.37 -19.32
C CYS A 841 8.29 41.85 -19.67
N LEU A 842 7.26 42.67 -19.80
CA LEU A 842 7.28 44.06 -20.27
C LEU A 842 6.38 44.96 -19.39
N LYS A 843 5.09 45.11 -19.75
CA LYS A 843 4.16 46.13 -19.23
C LYS A 843 3.02 45.61 -18.35
N THR A 844 2.74 44.30 -18.36
CA THR A 844 1.62 43.70 -17.59
C THR A 844 2.07 42.88 -16.39
N SER A 845 3.40 42.77 -16.16
CA SER A 845 4.02 42.06 -15.05
C SER A 845 3.35 42.37 -13.71
N GLU A 846 3.33 43.64 -13.31
CA GLU A 846 2.84 44.05 -11.99
C GLU A 846 1.37 43.67 -11.76
N TYR A 847 0.50 43.97 -12.72
CA TYR A 847 -0.93 43.65 -12.60
C TYR A 847 -1.19 42.14 -12.64
N PHE A 848 -0.45 41.38 -13.46
CA PHE A 848 -0.55 39.92 -13.46
C PHE A 848 -0.12 39.33 -12.11
N LEU A 849 0.99 39.80 -11.54
CA LEU A 849 1.47 39.34 -10.22
C LEU A 849 0.49 39.71 -9.10
N GLN A 850 -0.13 40.90 -9.13
CA GLN A 850 -1.20 41.30 -8.21
C GLN A 850 -2.43 40.39 -8.30
N LEU A 851 -2.82 39.94 -9.50
CA LEU A 851 -3.91 38.97 -9.68
C LEU A 851 -3.56 37.54 -9.21
N LYS A 852 -2.28 37.21 -9.13
CA LYS A 852 -1.75 35.93 -8.65
C LYS A 852 -1.38 35.91 -7.17
N GLY A 853 -1.20 37.08 -6.55
CA GLY A 853 -0.74 37.21 -5.18
C GLY A 853 0.79 37.13 -5.00
N GLU A 854 1.55 37.29 -6.08
CA GLU A 854 3.03 37.17 -6.12
C GLU A 854 3.72 38.47 -5.67
N PHE A 855 3.45 38.91 -4.43
CA PHE A 855 3.87 40.23 -3.93
C PHE A 855 5.38 40.36 -3.71
N ASP A 856 6.09 39.29 -3.40
CA ASP A 856 7.55 39.33 -3.26
C ASP A 856 8.22 39.64 -4.61
N LEU A 857 7.80 38.95 -5.68
CA LEU A 857 8.29 39.21 -7.04
C LEU A 857 7.84 40.58 -7.57
N LEU A 858 6.62 41.02 -7.22
CA LEU A 858 6.14 42.38 -7.50
C LEU A 858 7.06 43.43 -6.86
N LYS A 859 7.42 43.23 -5.59
CA LYS A 859 8.33 44.13 -4.86
C LYS A 859 9.74 44.12 -5.46
N GLU A 860 10.28 42.96 -5.84
CA GLU A 860 11.57 42.89 -6.54
C GLU A 860 11.56 43.68 -7.86
N ILE A 861 10.46 43.65 -8.61
CA ILE A 861 10.27 44.45 -9.83
C ILE A 861 10.24 45.95 -9.51
N GLN A 862 9.55 46.35 -8.44
CA GLN A 862 9.46 47.76 -8.02
C GLN A 862 10.80 48.29 -7.48
N ASP A 863 11.55 47.47 -6.73
CA ASP A 863 12.84 47.84 -6.15
C ASP A 863 13.99 47.85 -7.17
N ARG A 864 13.95 46.99 -8.21
CA ARG A 864 15.12 46.71 -9.08
C ARG A 864 14.84 46.71 -10.59
N GLY A 865 13.59 46.84 -11.01
CA GLY A 865 13.16 46.66 -12.40
C GLY A 865 13.30 45.21 -12.89
N ILE A 866 12.86 44.94 -14.12
CA ILE A 866 12.90 43.60 -14.74
C ILE A 866 14.33 43.28 -15.24
N ASN A 867 15.18 42.78 -14.34
CA ASN A 867 16.49 42.20 -14.66
C ASN A 867 16.36 40.77 -15.25
N ASP A 868 17.47 40.17 -15.69
CA ASP A 868 17.47 38.85 -16.33
C ASP A 868 16.99 37.69 -15.43
N GLY A 869 17.20 37.76 -14.11
CA GLY A 869 16.71 36.75 -13.18
C GLY A 869 15.20 36.80 -13.04
N ILE A 870 14.66 38.00 -12.83
CA ILE A 870 13.22 38.28 -12.78
C ILE A 870 12.56 37.94 -14.13
N ARG A 871 13.19 38.30 -15.25
CA ARG A 871 12.72 37.96 -16.61
C ARG A 871 12.57 36.46 -16.79
N LYS A 872 13.56 35.66 -16.38
CA LYS A 872 13.49 34.19 -16.40
C LYS A 872 12.37 33.65 -15.50
N HIS A 873 12.10 34.28 -14.36
CA HIS A 873 10.98 33.90 -13.50
C HIS A 873 9.63 34.20 -14.17
N LEU A 874 9.45 35.41 -14.72
CA LEU A 874 8.24 35.80 -15.45
C LEU A 874 7.99 34.92 -16.69
N GLN A 875 9.04 34.55 -17.44
CA GLN A 875 8.96 33.60 -18.55
C GLN A 875 8.54 32.18 -18.09
N ARG A 876 8.94 31.75 -16.89
CA ARG A 876 8.48 30.48 -16.31
C ARG A 876 6.99 30.53 -15.95
N LEU A 877 6.52 31.63 -15.36
CA LEU A 877 5.10 31.85 -15.08
C LEU A 877 4.26 31.93 -16.36
N GLN A 878 4.76 32.64 -17.37
CA GLN A 878 4.13 32.72 -18.71
C GLN A 878 3.96 31.32 -19.31
N ARG A 879 5.03 30.52 -19.32
CA ARG A 879 5.01 29.15 -19.85
C ARG A 879 4.04 28.26 -19.09
N TRP A 880 4.01 28.35 -17.76
CA TRP A 880 3.07 27.61 -16.92
C TRP A 880 1.60 27.93 -17.26
N GLU A 881 1.24 29.20 -17.47
CA GLU A 881 -0.13 29.55 -17.88
C GLU A 881 -0.47 29.05 -19.29
N LEU A 882 0.50 29.01 -20.22
CA LEU A 882 0.32 28.44 -21.56
C LEU A 882 0.11 26.91 -21.50
N GLU A 883 0.91 26.19 -20.70
CA GLU A 883 0.76 24.75 -20.45
C GLU A 883 -0.61 24.44 -19.79
N GLU A 884 -1.07 25.28 -18.86
CA GLU A 884 -2.41 25.17 -18.26
C GLU A 884 -3.56 25.53 -19.21
N MET A 885 -3.32 26.38 -20.23
CA MET A 885 -4.27 26.56 -21.34
C MET A 885 -4.37 25.27 -22.16
N GLU A 886 -3.25 24.67 -22.61
CA GLU A 886 -3.26 23.41 -23.37
C GLU A 886 -3.97 22.29 -22.60
N ARG A 887 -3.65 22.13 -21.30
CA ARG A 887 -4.28 21.14 -20.41
C ARG A 887 -5.78 21.35 -20.22
N ALA A 888 -6.25 22.60 -20.32
CA ALA A 888 -7.68 22.94 -20.32
C ALA A 888 -8.36 22.73 -21.69
N SER A 889 -7.69 22.10 -22.66
CA SER A 889 -8.10 22.08 -24.07
C SER A 889 -8.26 23.50 -24.62
N PHE A 890 -7.26 24.35 -24.38
CA PHE A 890 -7.10 25.75 -24.81
C PHE A 890 -8.10 26.76 -24.21
N THR A 891 -9.38 26.42 -24.08
CA THR A 891 -10.39 27.33 -23.51
C THR A 891 -10.22 27.54 -22.00
N ARG A 892 -9.39 28.51 -21.61
CA ARG A 892 -9.16 28.95 -20.22
C ARG A 892 -9.13 30.48 -20.13
N VAL A 893 -10.26 31.09 -19.76
CA VAL A 893 -10.41 32.56 -19.71
C VAL A 893 -10.24 33.08 -18.29
N LEU A 894 -9.24 33.93 -18.02
CA LEU A 894 -9.09 34.58 -16.71
C LEU A 894 -10.18 35.65 -16.52
N VAL A 895 -10.82 35.69 -15.34
CA VAL A 895 -11.76 36.77 -14.96
C VAL A 895 -11.22 37.52 -13.75
N PRO A 896 -10.62 38.73 -13.92
CA PRO A 896 -9.94 39.45 -12.83
C PRO A 896 -10.83 39.74 -11.61
N ASN A 897 -12.08 40.15 -11.85
CA ASN A 897 -13.08 40.43 -10.81
C ASN A 897 -13.83 39.14 -10.39
N SER A 898 -13.07 38.08 -10.12
CA SER A 898 -13.58 36.81 -9.64
C SER A 898 -12.58 36.10 -8.73
N ARG A 899 -13.08 35.16 -7.93
CA ARG A 899 -12.26 34.19 -7.21
C ARG A 899 -12.83 32.78 -7.39
N GLU A 900 -11.98 31.78 -7.29
CA GLU A 900 -12.39 30.40 -7.03
C GLU A 900 -12.26 30.12 -5.52
N VAL A 901 -13.40 29.99 -4.83
CA VAL A 901 -13.46 29.91 -3.36
C VAL A 901 -14.33 28.77 -2.85
N PHE A 902 -14.07 28.31 -1.63
CA PHE A 902 -14.96 27.36 -0.96
C PHE A 902 -16.29 28.00 -0.58
N ALA A 903 -17.39 27.26 -0.77
CA ALA A 903 -18.66 27.58 -0.14
C ALA A 903 -18.71 26.99 1.28
N VAL A 904 -19.26 27.76 2.23
CA VAL A 904 -19.42 27.37 3.64
C VAL A 904 -20.83 27.68 4.12
N CYS A 905 -21.30 26.96 5.14
CA CYS A 905 -22.58 27.27 5.79
C CYS A 905 -22.46 28.54 6.64
N ASP A 906 -23.59 29.23 6.84
CA ASP A 906 -23.70 30.43 7.67
C ASP A 906 -23.52 30.13 9.19
N PRO A 907 -22.41 30.54 9.84
CA PRO A 907 -22.19 30.28 11.26
C PRO A 907 -23.04 31.13 12.21
N LEU A 908 -23.58 32.26 11.73
CA LEU A 908 -24.38 33.21 12.51
C LEU A 908 -25.89 33.07 12.27
N ASN A 909 -26.28 32.32 11.23
CA ASN A 909 -27.67 32.03 10.88
C ASN A 909 -28.53 33.29 10.62
N LYS A 910 -27.91 34.33 10.01
CA LYS A 910 -28.53 35.63 9.70
C LYS A 910 -28.98 35.75 8.23
N LEU A 911 -28.38 34.98 7.31
CA LEU A 911 -28.62 35.08 5.85
C LEU A 911 -29.99 34.52 5.44
N ASN A 912 -30.67 35.22 4.52
CA ASN A 912 -31.94 34.76 3.95
C ASN A 912 -31.77 34.02 2.59
N ASN A 913 -32.84 33.40 2.10
CA ASN A 913 -32.88 32.77 0.78
C ASN A 913 -32.56 33.77 -0.36
N GLY A 914 -31.58 33.44 -1.20
CA GLY A 914 -31.07 34.29 -2.28
C GLY A 914 -29.96 35.26 -1.87
N GLU A 915 -29.62 35.31 -0.58
CA GLU A 915 -28.46 36.06 -0.06
C GLU A 915 -27.22 35.18 0.03
N CYS A 916 -26.07 35.85 0.16
CA CYS A 916 -24.81 35.30 0.60
C CYS A 916 -24.03 36.38 1.37
N TYR A 917 -22.94 35.99 2.01
CA TYR A 917 -21.87 36.90 2.37
C TYR A 917 -20.58 36.46 1.67
N PHE A 918 -19.87 37.41 1.07
CA PHE A 918 -18.61 37.17 0.36
C PHE A 918 -17.73 38.40 0.47
N ASN A 919 -16.46 38.20 0.85
CA ASN A 919 -15.49 39.26 1.10
C ASN A 919 -14.10 38.76 0.62
N PRO A 920 -13.77 38.90 -0.66
CA PRO A 920 -12.49 38.48 -1.21
C PRO A 920 -11.38 39.43 -0.76
N THR A 921 -10.17 38.90 -0.67
CA THR A 921 -8.97 39.71 -0.60
C THR A 921 -8.64 40.21 -2.02
N VAL A 922 -8.43 41.52 -2.13
CA VAL A 922 -8.18 42.26 -3.38
C VAL A 922 -6.89 43.06 -3.19
N ALA A 923 -6.10 43.20 -4.25
CA ALA A 923 -4.81 43.88 -4.19
C ALA A 923 -4.98 45.41 -4.08
N GLY A 924 -4.08 46.04 -3.32
CA GLY A 924 -4.19 47.45 -2.94
C GLY A 924 -5.02 47.65 -1.67
N ASP A 925 -4.76 48.74 -0.94
CA ASP A 925 -5.19 48.99 0.45
C ASP A 925 -6.70 49.28 0.63
N LYS A 926 -7.53 48.80 -0.29
CA LYS A 926 -8.98 48.92 -0.28
C LYS A 926 -9.57 47.56 0.05
N THR A 927 -10.01 47.41 1.29
CA THR A 927 -10.98 46.37 1.62
C THR A 927 -12.25 46.65 0.79
N GLU A 928 -12.52 45.87 -0.27
CA GLU A 928 -13.75 46.02 -1.06
C GLU A 928 -14.97 45.60 -0.24
N SER A 929 -15.46 46.50 0.61
CA SER A 929 -16.67 46.29 1.39
C SER A 929 -17.89 46.37 0.47
N PHE A 930 -18.24 45.26 -0.18
CA PHE A 930 -19.40 45.19 -1.06
C PHE A 930 -20.67 45.67 -0.34
N THR A 931 -21.44 46.49 -1.04
CA THR A 931 -22.70 47.05 -0.53
C THR A 931 -23.79 45.98 -0.47
N ALA A 932 -24.75 46.15 0.44
CA ALA A 932 -25.92 45.28 0.50
C ALA A 932 -26.63 45.24 -0.87
N GLY A 933 -27.00 44.05 -1.33
CA GLY A 933 -27.61 43.84 -2.64
C GLY A 933 -26.63 43.75 -3.83
N GLN A 934 -25.32 43.96 -3.64
CA GLN A 934 -24.31 43.66 -4.67
C GLN A 934 -24.47 42.20 -5.13
N LYS A 935 -24.45 41.98 -6.44
CA LYS A 935 -24.70 40.66 -7.05
C LYS A 935 -23.40 39.91 -7.29
N PHE A 936 -23.46 38.61 -7.11
CA PHE A 936 -22.38 37.68 -7.46
C PHE A 936 -22.90 36.59 -8.37
N VAL A 937 -22.18 36.32 -9.46
CA VAL A 937 -22.35 35.13 -10.28
C VAL A 937 -21.67 33.98 -9.56
N VAL A 938 -22.42 32.90 -9.31
CA VAL A 938 -21.95 31.72 -8.57
C VAL A 938 -22.22 30.47 -9.38
N MET A 939 -21.18 29.69 -9.68
CA MET A 939 -21.29 28.37 -10.33
C MET A 939 -20.10 27.48 -9.95
N ARG A 940 -20.16 26.19 -10.32
CA ARG A 940 -19.03 25.26 -10.22
C ARG A 940 -18.39 25.08 -11.61
N SER A 941 -17.12 24.67 -11.65
CA SER A 941 -16.41 24.31 -12.89
C SER A 941 -17.06 23.11 -13.62
N GLN A 942 -17.70 22.23 -12.84
CA GLN A 942 -18.63 21.19 -13.27
C GLN A 942 -20.05 21.77 -13.31
N CYS A 943 -20.53 22.17 -14.49
CA CYS A 943 -21.86 22.74 -14.70
C CYS A 943 -22.37 22.38 -16.10
N TYR A 944 -23.63 21.96 -16.19
CA TYR A 944 -24.21 21.39 -17.42
C TYR A 944 -25.68 21.78 -17.63
N HIS A 945 -26.28 22.55 -16.73
CA HIS A 945 -27.62 23.09 -16.87
C HIS A 945 -27.57 24.62 -16.73
N PRO A 946 -28.28 25.41 -17.55
CA PRO A 946 -28.25 26.87 -17.43
C PRO A 946 -28.64 27.38 -16.03
N GLY A 947 -29.53 26.64 -15.35
CA GLY A 947 -29.91 26.86 -13.95
C GLY A 947 -28.79 26.67 -12.90
N ASP A 948 -27.67 26.02 -13.24
CA ASP A 948 -26.48 25.89 -12.38
C ASP A 948 -25.75 27.24 -12.20
N VAL A 949 -25.94 28.16 -13.14
CA VAL A 949 -25.43 29.54 -13.06
C VAL A 949 -26.37 30.33 -12.15
N ARG A 950 -25.98 30.48 -10.88
CA ARG A 950 -26.75 31.21 -9.85
C ARG A 950 -26.31 32.66 -9.79
N VAL A 951 -27.21 33.51 -9.30
CA VAL A 951 -26.92 34.91 -8.96
C VAL A 951 -27.41 35.16 -7.54
N LEU A 952 -26.48 35.34 -6.62
CA LEU A 952 -26.74 35.62 -5.20
C LEU A 952 -26.48 37.10 -4.91
N LYS A 953 -26.94 37.58 -3.75
CA LYS A 953 -26.79 38.98 -3.32
C LYS A 953 -26.08 39.08 -1.98
N MET A 954 -25.22 40.08 -1.82
CA MET A 954 -24.67 40.46 -0.52
C MET A 954 -25.80 40.81 0.46
N THR A 955 -25.79 40.20 1.65
CA THR A 955 -26.76 40.49 2.72
C THR A 955 -26.64 41.93 3.24
N ASP A 956 -27.70 42.42 3.89
CA ASP A 956 -27.69 43.65 4.69
C ASP A 956 -27.09 43.44 6.08
N LYS A 957 -27.33 42.28 6.70
CA LYS A 957 -26.87 41.86 8.05
C LYS A 957 -25.41 41.44 8.08
N ARG A 958 -24.50 42.32 7.67
CA ARG A 958 -23.06 42.03 7.53
C ARG A 958 -22.31 41.90 8.87
N GLU A 959 -22.87 42.43 9.96
CA GLU A 959 -22.26 42.45 11.30
C GLU A 959 -21.90 41.05 11.80
N GLY A 960 -20.64 40.84 12.20
CA GLY A 960 -20.09 39.59 12.71
C GLY A 960 -19.47 38.68 11.65
N TYR A 961 -19.63 38.98 10.35
CA TYR A 961 -18.99 38.23 9.27
C TYR A 961 -17.64 38.83 8.83
N GLU A 962 -17.17 39.92 9.43
CA GLU A 962 -16.02 40.71 8.95
C GLU A 962 -14.70 39.92 8.88
N LYS A 963 -14.58 38.87 9.70
CA LYS A 963 -13.42 37.96 9.73
C LYS A 963 -13.56 36.76 8.82
N LEU A 964 -14.67 36.62 8.08
CA LEU A 964 -14.82 35.64 7.01
C LEU A 964 -14.38 36.27 5.69
N ARG A 965 -13.22 35.85 5.19
CA ARG A 965 -12.64 36.26 3.92
C ARG A 965 -12.39 35.06 3.01
N ASP A 966 -12.33 35.31 1.71
CA ASP A 966 -11.95 34.33 0.68
C ASP A 966 -12.74 33.00 0.75
N CYS A 967 -13.99 33.09 1.20
CA CYS A 967 -14.98 32.01 1.23
C CYS A 967 -16.39 32.57 0.99
N LEU A 968 -17.26 31.78 0.35
CA LEU A 968 -18.65 32.13 0.05
C LEU A 968 -19.57 31.58 1.14
N VAL A 969 -20.10 32.45 1.99
CA VAL A 969 -21.01 32.06 3.07
C VAL A 969 -22.44 31.95 2.52
N LEU A 970 -23.07 30.80 2.72
CA LEU A 970 -24.39 30.47 2.19
C LEU A 970 -25.44 30.26 3.30
N PRO A 971 -26.70 30.71 3.10
CA PRO A 971 -27.76 30.63 4.10
C PRO A 971 -28.12 29.19 4.47
N VAL A 972 -28.29 28.96 5.77
CA VAL A 972 -28.89 27.72 6.31
C VAL A 972 -30.42 27.79 6.44
N LYS A 973 -31.02 28.91 6.02
CA LYS A 973 -32.47 29.18 5.99
C LYS A 973 -32.93 29.51 4.57
N ALA A 974 -33.13 28.50 3.73
CA ALA A 974 -33.67 28.68 2.38
C ALA A 974 -34.63 27.55 1.97
N SER A 975 -35.32 27.72 0.83
CA SER A 975 -36.18 26.68 0.26
C SER A 975 -35.41 25.46 -0.25
N ARG A 976 -34.13 25.67 -0.61
CA ARG A 976 -33.16 24.69 -1.11
C ARG A 976 -31.75 25.25 -0.86
N ALA A 977 -30.78 24.40 -0.54
CA ALA A 977 -29.40 24.83 -0.33
C ALA A 977 -28.78 25.35 -1.64
N HIS A 978 -28.24 26.58 -1.65
CA HIS A 978 -27.72 27.20 -2.89
C HIS A 978 -26.50 26.47 -3.47
N ALA A 979 -25.67 25.83 -2.65
CA ALA A 979 -24.61 24.95 -3.15
C ALA A 979 -25.17 23.82 -4.02
N PHE A 980 -26.30 23.22 -3.58
CA PHE A 980 -27.00 22.15 -4.28
C PHE A 980 -27.83 22.65 -5.49
N GLU A 981 -27.98 23.97 -5.66
CA GLU A 981 -28.52 24.57 -6.90
C GLU A 981 -27.48 24.62 -8.04
N CYS A 982 -26.18 24.56 -7.73
CA CYS A 982 -25.08 24.54 -8.68
C CYS A 982 -24.61 23.10 -8.93
N PHE A 983 -25.16 22.40 -9.93
CA PHE A 983 -24.78 21.01 -10.26
C PHE A 983 -24.76 20.06 -9.03
N GLY A 984 -25.71 20.25 -8.11
CA GLY A 984 -25.86 19.43 -6.90
C GLY A 984 -24.65 19.43 -5.94
N GLY A 985 -23.85 20.49 -5.92
CA GLY A 985 -22.73 20.63 -4.98
C GLY A 985 -23.15 20.83 -3.52
N ASN A 986 -22.17 20.88 -2.62
CA ASN A 986 -22.40 21.14 -1.20
C ASN A 986 -21.39 22.17 -0.62
N VAL A 987 -21.52 22.44 0.67
CA VAL A 987 -20.64 23.34 1.44
C VAL A 987 -19.43 22.60 2.04
N GLY A 988 -19.18 21.36 1.60
CA GLY A 988 -18.26 20.42 2.23
C GLY A 988 -16.96 20.14 1.48
N GLY A 989 -16.45 21.13 0.74
CA GLY A 989 -15.17 21.04 0.03
C GLY A 989 -15.26 21.33 -1.47
N ASN A 990 -16.44 21.66 -2.00
CA ASN A 990 -16.56 22.15 -3.37
C ASN A 990 -16.09 23.61 -3.47
N LYS A 991 -15.19 23.89 -4.42
CA LYS A 991 -14.88 25.24 -4.87
C LYS A 991 -15.94 25.74 -5.86
N PHE A 992 -16.18 27.04 -5.83
CA PHE A 992 -17.13 27.77 -6.65
C PHE A 992 -16.42 28.95 -7.31
N PHE A 993 -16.67 29.14 -8.60
CA PHE A 993 -16.39 30.38 -9.28
C PHE A 993 -17.37 31.44 -8.77
N VAL A 994 -16.85 32.49 -8.15
CA VAL A 994 -17.62 33.62 -7.61
C VAL A 994 -17.10 34.90 -8.26
N SER A 995 -17.93 35.55 -9.06
CA SER A 995 -17.57 36.80 -9.75
C SER A 995 -18.52 37.94 -9.42
N TRP A 996 -17.94 39.12 -9.19
CA TRP A 996 -18.64 40.40 -9.09
C TRP A 996 -18.53 41.23 -10.38
N ASP A 997 -17.91 40.67 -11.42
CA ASP A 997 -17.79 41.31 -12.71
C ASP A 997 -19.16 41.51 -13.36
N ARG A 998 -19.47 42.77 -13.69
CA ARG A 998 -20.75 43.16 -14.29
C ARG A 998 -20.86 42.68 -15.74
N SER A 999 -19.74 42.45 -16.43
CA SER A 999 -19.72 42.05 -17.84
C SER A 999 -20.25 40.63 -18.05
N ILE A 1000 -20.09 39.73 -17.07
CA ILE A 1000 -20.61 38.35 -17.11
C ILE A 1000 -21.84 38.11 -16.23
N LEU A 1001 -22.48 39.17 -15.72
CA LEU A 1001 -23.70 39.05 -14.93
C LEU A 1001 -24.88 38.61 -15.81
N PRO A 1002 -25.50 37.44 -15.58
CA PRO A 1002 -26.58 36.95 -16.43
C PRO A 1002 -27.82 37.85 -16.43
N SER A 1003 -28.31 38.18 -17.63
CA SER A 1003 -29.51 39.01 -17.83
C SER A 1003 -30.82 38.21 -17.74
N ARG A 1004 -30.82 36.96 -18.20
CA ARG A 1004 -31.99 36.07 -18.15
C ARG A 1004 -32.13 35.48 -16.73
N LYS A 1005 -33.29 34.92 -16.40
CA LYS A 1005 -33.52 34.15 -15.16
C LYS A 1005 -33.82 32.70 -15.51
N GLU A 1006 -33.23 31.77 -14.76
CA GLU A 1006 -33.46 30.33 -14.91
C GLU A 1006 -33.64 29.69 -13.53
N LYS A 1007 -34.53 28.69 -13.44
CA LYS A 1007 -34.74 27.93 -12.20
C LYS A 1007 -33.58 26.92 -12.03
N PRO A 1008 -33.11 26.67 -10.79
CA PRO A 1008 -32.15 25.59 -10.52
C PRO A 1008 -32.60 24.27 -11.13
N CYS A 1009 -31.68 23.48 -11.69
CA CYS A 1009 -32.00 22.13 -12.12
C CYS A 1009 -32.46 21.31 -10.91
N ASN A 1010 -33.51 20.49 -11.03
CA ASN A 1010 -33.88 19.57 -9.96
C ASN A 1010 -33.05 18.28 -10.06
N TYR A 1011 -31.97 18.24 -9.27
CA TYR A 1011 -31.10 17.06 -9.08
C TYR A 1011 -31.60 16.11 -7.98
N SER A 1012 -32.75 16.37 -7.37
CA SER A 1012 -33.31 15.51 -6.34
C SER A 1012 -33.71 14.15 -6.91
N LEU A 1013 -33.30 13.08 -6.23
CA LEU A 1013 -33.78 11.72 -6.47
C LEU A 1013 -35.32 11.64 -6.41
N SER A 1014 -35.89 10.72 -7.19
CA SER A 1014 -37.31 10.37 -7.12
C SER A 1014 -37.66 9.84 -5.71
N ILE A 1015 -38.94 9.93 -5.32
CA ILE A 1015 -39.38 9.48 -4.00
C ILE A 1015 -39.07 7.99 -3.78
N ALA A 1016 -39.25 7.15 -4.81
CA ALA A 1016 -38.87 5.74 -4.78
C ALA A 1016 -37.36 5.54 -4.53
N ALA A 1017 -36.49 6.30 -5.23
CA ALA A 1017 -35.04 6.22 -5.02
C ALA A 1017 -34.61 6.77 -3.64
N LYS A 1018 -35.31 7.78 -3.10
CA LYS A 1018 -35.09 8.24 -1.71
C LYS A 1018 -35.49 7.18 -0.68
N ILE A 1019 -36.59 6.45 -0.91
CA ILE A 1019 -37.02 5.34 -0.03
C ILE A 1019 -36.01 4.20 -0.04
N SER A 1020 -35.51 3.78 -1.22
CA SER A 1020 -34.44 2.77 -1.31
C SER A 1020 -33.13 3.24 -0.67
N ALA A 1021 -32.77 4.52 -0.81
CA ALA A 1021 -31.57 5.08 -0.15
C ALA A 1021 -31.73 5.19 1.37
N ALA A 1022 -32.91 5.56 1.86
CA ALA A 1022 -33.21 5.63 3.30
C ALA A 1022 -33.28 4.23 3.95
N ALA A 1023 -33.86 3.25 3.24
CA ALA A 1023 -33.88 1.85 3.66
C ALA A 1023 -32.48 1.20 3.69
N ALA A 1024 -31.47 1.84 3.08
CA ALA A 1024 -30.07 1.43 3.15
C ALA A 1024 -29.30 2.00 4.37
N HIS A 1025 -29.94 2.78 5.24
CA HIS A 1025 -29.37 3.17 6.54
C HIS A 1025 -29.83 2.20 7.65
N PRO A 1026 -28.95 1.36 8.22
CA PRO A 1026 -29.32 0.50 9.34
C PRO A 1026 -29.44 1.34 10.63
N ILE A 1027 -30.59 1.24 11.31
CA ILE A 1027 -30.66 1.61 12.73
C ILE A 1027 -29.82 0.59 13.51
N LEU A 1028 -28.88 1.11 14.28
CA LEU A 1028 -27.82 0.34 14.94
C LEU A 1028 -28.31 -0.21 16.29
N THR A 1029 -28.72 -1.49 16.35
CA THR A 1029 -28.88 -2.18 17.64
C THR A 1029 -28.56 -3.69 17.56
N VAL A 1030 -27.44 -4.07 18.17
CA VAL A 1030 -27.10 -5.42 18.72
C VAL A 1030 -26.92 -6.62 17.76
N THR A 1031 -27.49 -6.67 16.56
CA THR A 1031 -27.50 -7.93 15.74
C THR A 1031 -26.29 -8.19 14.83
N SER A 1032 -25.39 -7.23 14.61
CA SER A 1032 -24.24 -7.41 13.68
C SER A 1032 -23.08 -8.28 14.21
N LYS A 1033 -23.03 -8.56 15.52
CA LYS A 1033 -21.93 -9.33 16.15
C LYS A 1033 -21.96 -10.85 15.90
N LEU A 1034 -22.99 -11.37 15.23
CA LEU A 1034 -23.24 -12.83 15.08
C LEU A 1034 -23.05 -13.38 13.65
N LYS A 1035 -22.42 -12.61 12.74
CA LYS A 1035 -22.16 -13.04 11.34
C LYS A 1035 -20.75 -12.76 10.80
N ARG A 1036 -19.75 -12.47 11.65
CA ARG A 1036 -18.33 -12.27 11.25
C ARG A 1036 -17.51 -13.58 11.30
N THR A 1037 -17.97 -14.63 10.63
CA THR A 1037 -17.35 -15.97 10.67
C THR A 1037 -17.34 -16.65 9.29
N ASN A 1038 -16.86 -15.95 8.26
CA ASN A 1038 -16.64 -16.55 6.94
C ASN A 1038 -15.44 -15.89 6.24
N PRO A 1039 -14.23 -16.50 6.26
CA PRO A 1039 -13.02 -15.93 5.64
C PRO A 1039 -13.15 -15.65 4.14
N SER A 1040 -14.07 -16.35 3.46
CA SER A 1040 -14.41 -16.12 2.05
C SER A 1040 -14.99 -14.74 1.74
N LYS A 1041 -15.52 -14.01 2.74
CA LYS A 1041 -16.11 -12.69 2.51
C LYS A 1041 -15.05 -11.57 2.43
N GLU A 1042 -13.99 -11.64 3.23
CA GLU A 1042 -12.94 -10.60 3.30
C GLU A 1042 -12.12 -10.55 2.00
N VAL A 1043 -11.77 -11.72 1.46
CA VAL A 1043 -11.09 -11.87 0.17
C VAL A 1043 -12.01 -11.38 -0.96
N LYS A 1044 -13.29 -11.75 -0.93
CA LYS A 1044 -14.27 -11.31 -1.93
C LYS A 1044 -14.49 -9.79 -1.94
N ASP A 1045 -14.61 -9.15 -0.76
CA ASP A 1045 -14.75 -7.68 -0.66
C ASP A 1045 -13.51 -6.95 -1.26
N ARG A 1046 -12.34 -7.60 -1.34
CA ARG A 1046 -11.09 -7.11 -1.95
C ARG A 1046 -11.02 -7.37 -3.45
N GLU A 1047 -11.33 -8.58 -3.89
CA GLU A 1047 -11.48 -8.94 -5.32
C GLU A 1047 -12.49 -8.03 -6.02
N GLU A 1048 -13.62 -7.73 -5.38
CA GLU A 1048 -14.64 -6.79 -5.89
C GLU A 1048 -14.08 -5.36 -6.08
N MET A 1049 -13.17 -4.92 -5.21
CA MET A 1049 -12.51 -3.61 -5.28
C MET A 1049 -11.38 -3.55 -6.31
N GLU A 1050 -10.65 -4.65 -6.48
CA GLU A 1050 -9.62 -4.83 -7.51
C GLU A 1050 -10.28 -4.90 -8.89
N GLN A 1051 -11.32 -5.72 -9.05
CA GLN A 1051 -12.10 -5.81 -10.29
C GLN A 1051 -12.81 -4.49 -10.63
N TYR A 1052 -13.35 -3.75 -9.64
CA TYR A 1052 -13.87 -2.40 -9.87
C TYR A 1052 -12.81 -1.47 -10.47
N PHE A 1053 -11.59 -1.41 -9.89
CA PHE A 1053 -10.50 -0.62 -10.47
C PHE A 1053 -10.03 -1.14 -11.83
N ALA A 1054 -9.94 -2.46 -12.00
CA ALA A 1054 -9.52 -3.11 -13.24
C ALA A 1054 -10.45 -2.77 -14.42
N THR A 1055 -11.77 -2.83 -14.18
CA THR A 1055 -12.83 -2.59 -15.18
C THR A 1055 -13.27 -1.14 -15.30
N TYR A 1056 -12.93 -0.27 -14.35
CA TYR A 1056 -13.31 1.14 -14.41
C TYR A 1056 -12.83 1.79 -15.71
N SER A 1057 -13.76 2.40 -16.41
CA SER A 1057 -13.51 3.20 -17.60
C SER A 1057 -14.36 4.46 -17.52
N ASP A 1058 -13.72 5.61 -17.69
CA ASP A 1058 -14.42 6.88 -17.82
C ASP A 1058 -14.99 7.10 -19.23
N HIS A 1059 -14.83 6.12 -20.14
CA HIS A 1059 -15.32 6.18 -21.52
C HIS A 1059 -16.80 6.54 -21.58
N THR A 1060 -17.66 5.92 -20.78
CA THR A 1060 -19.10 6.25 -20.79
C THR A 1060 -19.41 7.62 -20.20
N LEU A 1061 -18.64 8.10 -19.23
CA LEU A 1061 -18.77 9.48 -18.77
C LEU A 1061 -18.36 10.47 -19.89
N LYS A 1062 -17.28 10.16 -20.60
CA LYS A 1062 -16.81 10.91 -21.79
C LYS A 1062 -17.80 10.83 -22.95
N GLU A 1063 -18.44 9.69 -23.21
CA GLU A 1063 -19.51 9.54 -24.22
C GLU A 1063 -20.70 10.44 -23.88
N ILE A 1064 -21.17 10.44 -22.62
CA ILE A 1064 -22.28 11.31 -22.18
C ILE A 1064 -21.86 12.79 -22.23
N GLU A 1065 -20.64 13.14 -21.87
CA GLU A 1065 -20.14 14.51 -21.95
C GLU A 1065 -19.94 14.98 -23.41
N GLN A 1066 -19.43 14.12 -24.29
CA GLN A 1066 -19.33 14.39 -25.73
C GLN A 1066 -20.72 14.53 -26.35
N ALA A 1067 -21.66 13.65 -26.02
CA ALA A 1067 -23.06 13.76 -26.45
C ALA A 1067 -23.72 15.04 -25.91
N TYR A 1068 -23.43 15.44 -24.66
CA TYR A 1068 -23.86 16.73 -24.12
C TYR A 1068 -23.26 17.89 -24.90
N MET A 1069 -21.95 17.89 -25.16
CA MET A 1069 -21.28 18.96 -25.91
C MET A 1069 -21.78 19.03 -27.34
N GLN A 1070 -22.01 17.89 -28.02
CA GLN A 1070 -22.61 17.82 -29.36
C GLN A 1070 -24.06 18.33 -29.37
N CYS A 1071 -24.89 17.90 -28.40
CA CYS A 1071 -26.28 18.35 -28.28
C CYS A 1071 -26.37 19.84 -27.93
N ALA A 1072 -25.53 20.33 -27.02
CA ALA A 1072 -25.45 21.74 -26.67
C ALA A 1072 -24.90 22.58 -27.83
N MET A 1073 -24.04 21.98 -28.66
CA MET A 1073 -23.59 22.54 -29.92
C MET A 1073 -24.69 22.63 -30.99
N THR A 1074 -25.61 21.67 -31.10
CA THR A 1074 -26.63 21.67 -32.17
C THR A 1074 -27.93 22.36 -31.76
N SER A 1075 -28.35 22.16 -30.51
CA SER A 1075 -29.67 22.53 -29.99
C SER A 1075 -29.63 23.50 -28.81
N GLY A 1076 -28.44 23.91 -28.37
CA GLY A 1076 -28.22 24.78 -27.20
C GLY A 1076 -28.31 24.04 -25.85
N PRO A 1077 -27.57 24.47 -24.82
CA PRO A 1077 -27.58 23.83 -23.51
C PRO A 1077 -28.93 23.91 -22.77
N SER A 1078 -29.84 24.80 -23.19
CA SER A 1078 -31.24 24.82 -22.75
C SER A 1078 -32.12 23.70 -23.33
N SER A 1079 -31.66 22.92 -24.31
CA SER A 1079 -32.48 21.90 -24.97
C SER A 1079 -32.97 20.81 -24.01
N LYS A 1080 -34.10 20.14 -24.34
CA LYS A 1080 -34.63 19.03 -23.53
C LYS A 1080 -33.62 17.88 -23.41
N GLN A 1081 -32.87 17.60 -24.47
CA GLN A 1081 -31.81 16.60 -24.52
C GLN A 1081 -30.63 17.01 -23.63
N CYS A 1082 -30.08 18.23 -23.75
CA CYS A 1082 -29.03 18.73 -22.84
C CYS A 1082 -29.45 18.69 -21.37
N ARG A 1083 -30.69 19.08 -21.05
CA ARG A 1083 -31.23 19.04 -19.68
C ARG A 1083 -31.43 17.61 -19.15
N HIS A 1084 -31.61 16.63 -20.04
CA HIS A 1084 -31.60 15.22 -19.64
C HIS A 1084 -30.15 14.74 -19.44
N LEU A 1085 -29.26 14.97 -20.41
CA LEU A 1085 -27.85 14.62 -20.33
C LEU A 1085 -27.17 15.24 -19.10
N SER A 1086 -27.53 16.47 -18.70
CA SER A 1086 -27.03 17.10 -17.47
C SER A 1086 -27.47 16.38 -16.19
N LYS A 1087 -28.62 15.70 -16.20
CA LYS A 1087 -29.06 14.81 -15.11
C LYS A 1087 -28.37 13.45 -15.15
N MET A 1088 -28.11 12.90 -16.34
CA MET A 1088 -27.28 11.69 -16.48
C MET A 1088 -25.86 11.93 -15.98
N LEU A 1089 -25.26 13.06 -16.32
CA LEU A 1089 -23.93 13.48 -15.81
C LEU A 1089 -23.94 13.64 -14.29
N TYR A 1090 -24.98 14.22 -13.72
CA TYR A 1090 -25.14 14.28 -12.26
C TYR A 1090 -25.31 12.87 -11.61
N ARG A 1091 -26.08 11.97 -12.24
CA ARG A 1091 -26.25 10.57 -11.81
C ARG A 1091 -24.94 9.79 -11.85
N ALA A 1092 -24.17 9.92 -12.94
CA ALA A 1092 -22.85 9.32 -13.09
C ALA A 1092 -21.85 9.83 -12.04
N THR A 1093 -21.68 11.16 -11.96
CA THR A 1093 -20.63 11.78 -11.14
C THR A 1093 -20.95 11.78 -9.65
N THR A 1094 -22.16 12.21 -9.27
CA THR A 1094 -22.50 12.50 -7.87
C THR A 1094 -23.14 11.29 -7.20
N LEU A 1095 -24.09 10.62 -7.86
CA LEU A 1095 -24.85 9.51 -7.27
C LEU A 1095 -24.15 8.14 -7.38
N GLY A 1096 -23.16 7.99 -8.27
CA GLY A 1096 -22.44 6.73 -8.45
C GLY A 1096 -23.31 5.62 -9.05
N GLU A 1097 -24.20 6.00 -9.96
CA GLU A 1097 -25.08 5.07 -10.67
C GLU A 1097 -24.30 4.21 -11.68
N ASP A 1098 -24.80 3.00 -11.95
CA ASP A 1098 -24.17 2.05 -12.86
C ASP A 1098 -24.01 2.63 -14.27
N LEU A 1099 -22.77 2.71 -14.74
CA LEU A 1099 -22.42 3.23 -16.05
C LEU A 1099 -23.06 2.43 -17.19
N GLN A 1100 -23.31 1.13 -17.02
CA GLN A 1100 -23.97 0.32 -18.04
C GLN A 1100 -25.45 0.70 -18.21
N ASN A 1101 -26.14 1.03 -17.12
CA ASN A 1101 -27.52 1.53 -17.18
C ASN A 1101 -27.57 2.91 -17.87
N LEU A 1102 -26.62 3.79 -17.55
CA LEU A 1102 -26.50 5.10 -18.20
C LEU A 1102 -26.09 4.98 -19.68
N LYS A 1103 -25.28 3.98 -20.05
CA LYS A 1103 -24.94 3.67 -21.46
C LYS A 1103 -26.16 3.16 -22.22
N ASN A 1104 -26.98 2.31 -21.63
CA ASN A 1104 -28.24 1.85 -22.21
C ASN A 1104 -29.24 3.01 -22.38
N GLU A 1105 -29.34 3.89 -21.39
CA GLU A 1105 -30.16 5.12 -21.46
C GLU A 1105 -29.65 6.06 -22.56
N LEU A 1106 -28.33 6.25 -22.69
CA LEU A 1106 -27.70 7.05 -23.76
C LEU A 1106 -27.97 6.44 -25.15
N ASN A 1107 -27.81 5.12 -25.30
CA ASN A 1107 -28.08 4.42 -26.55
C ASN A 1107 -29.57 4.45 -26.94
N SER A 1108 -30.47 4.54 -25.95
CA SER A 1108 -31.91 4.72 -26.18
C SER A 1108 -32.28 6.16 -26.58
N MET A 1109 -31.36 7.12 -26.44
CA MET A 1109 -31.50 8.43 -27.08
C MET A 1109 -31.14 8.31 -28.56
N GLU A 1110 -32.14 8.05 -29.40
CA GLU A 1110 -31.92 8.06 -30.85
C GLU A 1110 -31.25 9.38 -31.30
N PRO A 1111 -30.23 9.32 -32.19
CA PRO A 1111 -29.62 10.50 -32.78
C PRO A 1111 -30.60 11.14 -33.78
N GLY A 1112 -31.46 12.00 -33.25
CA GLY A 1112 -32.13 13.07 -33.98
C GLY A 1112 -32.90 12.69 -35.24
N LYS A 1113 -34.01 11.94 -35.11
CA LYS A 1113 -35.17 12.17 -35.99
C LYS A 1113 -36.21 13.05 -35.28
N PRO A 1114 -36.88 13.97 -35.99
CA PRO A 1114 -37.87 14.85 -35.38
C PRO A 1114 -39.10 14.05 -34.92
N SER A 1115 -39.26 13.94 -33.59
CA SER A 1115 -40.48 13.58 -32.85
C SER A 1115 -41.54 12.70 -33.55
N GLY A 1116 -41.53 11.40 -33.23
CA GLY A 1116 -42.64 10.48 -33.51
C GLY A 1116 -42.97 9.58 -32.31
N SER A 1117 -43.99 9.94 -31.54
CA SER A 1117 -44.76 9.13 -30.55
C SER A 1117 -44.02 8.26 -29.49
N LEU A 1118 -44.35 8.50 -28.21
CA LEU A 1118 -43.92 7.70 -27.05
C LEU A 1118 -44.60 6.31 -26.98
N PRO A 1119 -44.00 5.34 -26.26
CA PRO A 1119 -44.75 4.23 -25.64
C PRO A 1119 -45.62 4.75 -24.47
N THR A 1120 -46.84 4.24 -24.39
CA THR A 1120 -47.87 4.64 -23.42
C THR A 1120 -47.64 4.11 -22.01
N TYR A 1121 -48.00 4.93 -21.01
CA TYR A 1121 -48.25 4.46 -19.64
C TYR A 1121 -49.50 3.57 -19.61
N HIS A 1122 -49.49 2.52 -18.77
CA HIS A 1122 -50.71 1.82 -18.40
C HIS A 1122 -51.61 2.72 -17.55
N ASP A 1123 -52.85 2.93 -18.01
CA ASP A 1123 -53.91 3.60 -17.24
C ASP A 1123 -54.99 2.56 -16.88
N PRO A 1124 -55.27 2.32 -15.58
CA PRO A 1124 -56.32 1.42 -15.17
C PRO A 1124 -57.62 2.20 -14.89
N LYS A 1125 -58.61 2.11 -15.80
CA LYS A 1125 -60.01 2.29 -15.40
C LYS A 1125 -61.04 1.52 -16.21
N HIS A 1126 -62.01 1.06 -15.44
CA HIS A 1126 -63.14 0.23 -15.81
C HIS A 1126 -64.20 0.97 -16.65
N MET A 1127 -65.01 0.17 -17.34
CA MET A 1127 -66.41 0.44 -17.72
C MET A 1127 -66.67 1.46 -18.85
N ASN A 1128 -67.01 0.89 -20.02
CA ASN A 1128 -68.29 1.12 -20.72
C ASN A 1128 -69.31 1.94 -19.89
N LYS A 1129 -70.05 2.91 -20.44
CA LYS A 1129 -70.65 2.90 -21.79
C LYS A 1129 -71.26 4.26 -22.16
N ASP A 1130 -71.51 4.42 -23.46
CA ASP A 1130 -72.57 5.20 -24.11
C ASP A 1130 -72.65 6.75 -24.00
N SER A 1131 -72.55 7.35 -25.19
CA SER A 1131 -73.41 8.41 -25.76
C SER A 1131 -73.37 9.88 -25.27
N ASP A 1132 -72.84 10.73 -26.16
CA ASP A 1132 -73.61 11.67 -27.00
C ASP A 1132 -73.38 13.21 -26.95
N THR A 1133 -73.54 13.78 -28.15
CA THR A 1133 -73.82 15.20 -28.49
C THR A 1133 -72.82 16.33 -28.15
N LYS A 1134 -72.11 16.75 -29.20
CA LYS A 1134 -71.87 18.14 -29.67
C LYS A 1134 -72.44 19.31 -28.82
N HIS A 1135 -71.63 20.35 -28.56
CA HIS A 1135 -71.86 21.66 -29.22
C HIS A 1135 -70.73 22.72 -29.11
N LYS A 1136 -70.32 23.21 -30.30
CA LYS A 1136 -69.98 24.60 -30.71
C LYS A 1136 -69.44 25.66 -29.70
N LYS A 1137 -68.29 26.24 -30.14
CA LYS A 1137 -68.04 27.67 -30.50
C LYS A 1137 -67.35 28.66 -29.51
N SER A 1138 -66.32 29.30 -30.09
CA SER A 1138 -66.13 30.75 -30.31
C SER A 1138 -65.37 31.65 -29.30
N ALA A 1139 -64.20 32.15 -29.76
CA ALA A 1139 -64.00 33.51 -30.32
C ALA A 1139 -63.21 34.62 -29.56
N ILE A 1140 -62.17 35.11 -30.27
CA ILE A 1140 -61.92 36.53 -30.69
C ILE A 1140 -61.14 37.52 -29.79
N SER A 1141 -60.38 38.40 -30.50
CA SER A 1141 -59.78 39.71 -30.13
C SER A 1141 -58.45 39.65 -29.34
N GLU A 1142 -57.28 40.17 -29.77
CA GLU A 1142 -56.85 41.15 -30.82
C GLU A 1142 -57.00 42.65 -30.48
N ALA A 1143 -55.89 43.42 -30.43
CA ALA A 1143 -55.62 44.65 -31.25
C ALA A 1143 -54.65 45.74 -30.66
N SER A 1144 -53.72 46.20 -31.53
CA SER A 1144 -53.32 47.61 -31.82
C SER A 1144 -52.34 48.50 -31.02
N ARG A 1145 -51.08 48.54 -31.51
CA ARG A 1145 -50.33 49.69 -32.14
C ARG A 1145 -50.74 51.17 -31.87
N LYS A 1146 -49.76 52.07 -31.61
CA LYS A 1146 -49.18 53.09 -32.56
C LYS A 1146 -48.24 54.20 -31.97
N GLN A 1147 -47.20 54.56 -32.75
CA GLN A 1147 -46.65 55.90 -33.12
C GLN A 1147 -45.73 56.83 -32.24
N VAL A 1148 -44.49 57.04 -32.75
CA VAL A 1148 -43.88 58.32 -33.27
C VAL A 1148 -43.28 59.41 -32.33
N SER A 1149 -41.92 59.38 -32.26
CA SER A 1149 -40.96 60.46 -32.70
C SER A 1149 -40.69 61.72 -31.82
N PRO A 1150 -39.64 62.56 -32.09
CA PRO A 1150 -38.65 62.90 -31.04
C PRO A 1150 -38.27 64.41 -30.91
N LYS A 1151 -37.34 64.75 -30.01
CA LYS A 1151 -36.54 66.00 -30.09
C LYS A 1151 -35.09 65.82 -29.60
N ARG A 1152 -34.23 66.75 -30.02
CA ARG A 1152 -32.78 66.62 -30.25
C ARG A 1152 -32.04 67.76 -29.53
N ASN A 1153 -30.85 67.53 -28.95
CA ASN A 1153 -29.59 68.18 -29.37
C ASN A 1153 -28.41 68.07 -28.36
N GLN A 1154 -27.24 67.65 -28.90
CA GLN A 1154 -25.88 68.25 -28.77
C GLN A 1154 -25.25 68.38 -27.37
N SER A 1155 -23.95 68.19 -27.13
CA SER A 1155 -22.77 67.88 -27.99
C SER A 1155 -21.65 67.26 -27.09
N THR A 1156 -20.51 66.71 -27.53
CA THR A 1156 -19.85 66.55 -28.85
C THR A 1156 -19.17 65.15 -28.91
N MET A 1157 -18.61 64.76 -30.06
CA MET A 1157 -17.85 63.52 -30.28
C MET A 1157 -16.33 63.74 -30.32
N LEU A 1158 -15.56 62.64 -30.26
CA LEU A 1158 -14.60 62.34 -31.33
C LEU A 1158 -14.71 60.85 -31.73
N THR A 1159 -14.52 60.56 -33.02
CA THR A 1159 -15.10 59.42 -33.75
C THR A 1159 -14.08 58.52 -34.45
N VAL A 1160 -14.41 57.23 -34.60
CA VAL A 1160 -14.19 56.47 -35.85
C VAL A 1160 -15.48 55.70 -36.19
N ARG A 1161 -15.72 55.43 -37.49
CA ARG A 1161 -17.03 55.20 -38.11
C ARG A 1161 -17.54 53.75 -38.08
N LEU A 1162 -18.86 53.63 -38.09
CA LEU A 1162 -19.65 52.50 -38.60
C LEU A 1162 -20.28 52.93 -39.93
N ASP A 1163 -20.23 52.07 -40.96
CA ASP A 1163 -21.09 52.18 -42.14
C ASP A 1163 -22.31 51.27 -41.99
N SER A 1164 -23.43 51.64 -42.61
CA SER A 1164 -24.75 51.01 -42.41
C SER A 1164 -25.52 50.79 -43.71
N CYS A 1165 -26.03 49.57 -43.92
CA CYS A 1165 -27.12 49.14 -44.82
C CYS A 1165 -27.40 47.65 -44.51
N ASP A 1166 -28.59 47.07 -44.66
CA ASP A 1166 -29.97 47.57 -44.79
C ASP A 1166 -30.92 46.44 -44.31
N SER A 1167 -32.21 46.71 -44.12
CA SER A 1167 -33.17 45.75 -43.56
C SER A 1167 -33.71 44.74 -44.58
N GLY A 1168 -33.73 43.44 -44.22
CA GLY A 1168 -34.28 42.37 -45.04
C GLY A 1168 -34.92 41.26 -44.21
N SER A 1169 -36.14 40.87 -44.57
CA SER A 1169 -36.91 39.79 -43.94
C SER A 1169 -36.42 38.40 -44.36
N GLY A 1170 -36.45 37.43 -43.45
CA GLY A 1170 -36.33 36.00 -43.79
C GLY A 1170 -35.39 35.22 -42.88
N ASP A 1171 -35.79 33.98 -42.60
CA ASP A 1171 -35.12 32.96 -41.78
C ASP A 1171 -33.59 33.06 -41.72
N SER A 1172 -33.08 33.71 -40.68
CA SER A 1172 -31.64 33.76 -40.40
C SER A 1172 -31.31 34.08 -38.93
N CYS A 1173 -31.96 33.39 -37.98
CA CYS A 1173 -31.21 32.94 -36.80
C CYS A 1173 -30.22 31.85 -37.23
N ARG A 1174 -29.23 32.27 -38.03
CA ARG A 1174 -28.05 31.47 -38.36
C ARG A 1174 -27.47 31.00 -37.04
N HIS A 1175 -27.45 29.69 -36.84
CA HIS A 1175 -27.02 29.08 -35.60
C HIS A 1175 -25.60 29.57 -35.33
N GLY A 1176 -25.44 30.34 -34.26
CA GLY A 1176 -24.29 31.21 -34.08
C GLY A 1176 -22.96 30.45 -34.22
N ASP A 1177 -21.99 31.09 -34.86
CA ASP A 1177 -20.60 30.68 -34.75
C ASP A 1177 -20.24 30.66 -33.28
N LYS A 1178 -20.17 29.44 -32.76
CA LYS A 1178 -20.36 29.15 -31.33
C LYS A 1178 -19.25 29.85 -30.58
N ILE A 1179 -19.60 30.84 -29.74
CA ILE A 1179 -18.63 31.80 -29.19
C ILE A 1179 -17.43 31.12 -28.53
N TRP A 1180 -17.69 30.01 -27.83
CA TRP A 1180 -16.66 29.22 -27.18
C TRP A 1180 -15.66 28.60 -28.17
N ARG A 1181 -16.07 28.19 -29.39
CA ARG A 1181 -15.16 27.70 -30.44
C ARG A 1181 -14.29 28.81 -30.99
N LYS A 1182 -14.84 30.01 -31.19
CA LYS A 1182 -14.05 31.18 -31.59
C LYS A 1182 -13.02 31.55 -30.53
N ILE A 1183 -13.40 31.49 -29.25
CA ILE A 1183 -12.47 31.67 -28.11
C ILE A 1183 -11.42 30.55 -28.07
N ASP A 1184 -11.81 29.30 -28.32
CA ASP A 1184 -10.94 28.12 -28.34
C ASP A 1184 -9.90 28.15 -29.47
N GLU A 1185 -10.33 28.47 -30.69
CA GLU A 1185 -9.48 28.65 -31.87
C GLU A 1185 -8.50 29.80 -31.65
N LYS A 1186 -8.98 30.94 -31.13
CA LYS A 1186 -8.13 32.09 -30.77
C LYS A 1186 -7.10 31.75 -29.69
N ALA A 1187 -7.46 30.92 -28.71
CA ALA A 1187 -6.55 30.44 -27.68
C ALA A 1187 -5.50 29.45 -28.23
N LYS A 1188 -5.86 28.57 -29.17
CA LYS A 1188 -4.93 27.68 -29.90
C LYS A 1188 -3.90 28.48 -30.69
N GLU A 1189 -4.36 29.43 -31.51
CA GLU A 1189 -3.49 30.31 -32.28
C GLU A 1189 -2.55 31.12 -31.38
N PHE A 1190 -3.05 31.59 -30.24
CA PHE A 1190 -2.27 32.30 -29.24
C PHE A 1190 -1.14 31.42 -28.67
N VAL A 1191 -1.47 30.23 -28.15
CA VAL A 1191 -0.47 29.32 -27.57
C VAL A 1191 0.59 28.93 -28.59
N HIS A 1192 0.18 28.53 -29.80
CA HIS A 1192 1.12 28.20 -30.88
C HIS A 1192 1.90 29.39 -31.43
N ARG A 1193 1.46 30.64 -31.21
CA ARG A 1193 2.28 31.84 -31.47
C ARG A 1193 3.32 32.03 -30.37
N MET A 1194 2.94 31.87 -29.10
CA MET A 1194 3.81 32.11 -27.94
C MET A 1194 4.87 31.02 -27.72
N GLN A 1195 4.66 29.82 -28.26
CA GLN A 1195 5.62 28.71 -28.24
C GLN A 1195 6.69 28.78 -29.35
N ARG A 1196 6.49 29.60 -30.38
CA ARG A 1196 7.41 29.79 -31.53
C ARG A 1196 8.31 31.00 -31.32
#